data_AF-A0A952EFV9-F1
#
_entry.id   AF-A0A952EFV9-F1
#
_cell.length_a   1.000
_cell.length_b   1.000
_cell.length_c   1.000
_cell.angle_alpha   90.00
_cell.angle_beta   90.00
_cell.angle_gamma   90.00
#
_symmetry.space_group_name_H-M   'P 1'
#
loop_
_entity.id
_entity.type
_entity.pdbx_description
1 polymer ?
#
loop_
_entity_poly.entity_id
_entity_poly.type
_entity_poly.pdbx_seq_one_letter_code
_entity_poly.pdbx_strand_id
1 'polypeptide(L)'
;MHIVSLRAGARTLPYFRVTTRFTPSAPTRLPFVPRDLYPLDRHDEPLGANGRVHAVQRGLNAGLLYFELDDPAAGSFFYFQNLTALNDYCRATGTRPEDVVGGEWPSLGLLLPVPPPGEDDVEPLAAGKEIILSDAILLCRPDGPSDERDRGRHFLQLLGGAYQLLDLPPTEFRDWTLRAKQTLRDLDEAPEATIRHYGHRYIHPYTAAEYPDVMVQMSIVQAIHDWGKWGGTPHPLEAEFKAGVSKFWDPKLQTLRRYLPNVGDDKDADAVDSWYLYHPLLNLGRLAQDGDAQARTLFLKSMDYAIKAARHFEYKWPIQYKVTDFSVITETAGADGRGQTDVGGVFAWVMLQAFELTDDKRFLDEARAAIDAAIGLGFGINYQANLTAWGAAACMRLWRITNRDVYRDQSYVYLASFFHNSEIWESALGHAVHYRNFLGVTCLQDAPYMAIYECFDSFSAFEHYLDDSGPDLEPAARMLISEYCKYALDRAWFYYPDTLPPEVIASEQRENNGHIDRSLAFPLEDLYPDGQAAGQVGQEIYGAGAAFVFATRAFHRIEDAPFLLYCDHFVRAMERTDTAAVSITLDGGETCTARLSVVRAKRRKLPQTHVATVDGDVLRPNAASADRIDYFVPANGRLVLRWEV
;
A
#
# COMPACT_ATOMS: atom_id res chain seq x y z
N MET A 1 30.03 1.99 28.04
CA MET A 1 28.87 2.56 28.77
C MET A 1 27.62 1.93 28.19
N HIS A 2 26.73 1.41 29.04
CA HIS A 2 25.46 0.79 28.63
C HIS A 2 24.34 1.52 29.37
N ILE A 3 23.42 2.15 28.64
CA ILE A 3 22.33 2.96 29.18
C ILE A 3 21.01 2.37 28.74
N VAL A 4 20.16 2.04 29.71
CA VAL A 4 18.75 1.66 29.48
C VAL A 4 17.88 2.80 29.96
N SER A 5 17.07 3.36 29.07
CA SER A 5 16.12 4.42 29.38
C SER A 5 14.70 3.88 29.28
N LEU A 6 13.92 4.03 30.34
CA LEU A 6 12.51 3.67 30.36
C LEU A 6 11.67 4.95 30.41
N ARG A 7 10.67 5.02 29.53
CA ARG A 7 9.64 6.06 29.54
C ARG A 7 8.29 5.39 29.59
N ALA A 8 7.41 5.84 30.48
CA ALA A 8 6.04 5.39 30.53
C ALA A 8 5.11 6.58 30.26
N GLY A 9 3.96 6.32 29.66
CA GLY A 9 2.95 7.32 29.43
C GLY A 9 1.60 6.70 29.08
N ALA A 10 0.60 7.56 28.99
CA ALA A 10 -0.71 7.21 28.46
C ALA A 10 -1.12 8.35 27.52
N ARG A 11 -1.17 8.06 26.22
CA ARG A 11 -1.82 8.92 25.22
C ARG A 11 -3.19 8.30 24.94
N THR A 12 -3.37 7.72 23.76
CA THR A 12 -4.54 6.90 23.39
C THR A 12 -4.57 5.59 24.18
N LEU A 13 -3.39 4.99 24.40
CA LEU A 13 -3.21 3.76 25.16
C LEU A 13 -2.01 3.90 26.13
N PRO A 14 -2.01 3.17 27.26
CA PRO A 14 -0.84 3.02 28.10
C PRO A 14 0.33 2.41 27.32
N TYR A 15 1.52 2.97 27.48
CA TYR A 15 2.73 2.47 26.84
C TYR A 15 3.96 2.57 27.73
N PHE A 16 4.92 1.70 27.45
CA PHE A 16 6.30 1.78 27.89
C PHE A 16 7.20 1.86 26.66
N ARG A 17 8.18 2.76 26.65
CA ARG A 17 9.26 2.79 25.66
C ARG A 17 10.59 2.53 26.36
N VAL A 18 11.29 1.51 25.91
CA VAL A 18 12.59 1.08 26.42
C VAL A 18 13.62 1.29 25.33
N THR A 19 14.59 2.18 25.57
CA THR A 19 15.69 2.40 24.64
C THR A 19 17.00 1.98 25.29
N THR A 20 17.74 1.13 24.58
CA THR A 20 19.02 0.58 25.01
C THR A 20 20.13 1.14 24.13
N ARG A 21 21.07 1.88 24.75
CA ARG A 21 22.24 2.49 24.08
C ARG A 21 23.53 1.90 24.61
N PHE A 22 24.47 1.65 23.71
CA PHE A 22 25.77 1.10 24.03
C PHE A 22 26.89 1.92 23.40
N THR A 23 27.86 2.32 24.21
CA THR A 23 29.12 2.94 23.77
C THR A 23 30.26 2.03 24.20
N PRO A 24 30.84 1.22 23.31
CA PRO A 24 31.92 0.32 23.67
C PRO A 24 33.19 1.13 23.98
N SER A 25 33.94 0.75 25.02
CA SER A 25 35.21 1.42 25.36
C SER A 25 36.40 0.93 24.53
N ALA A 26 36.21 -0.18 23.81
CA ALA A 26 37.17 -0.82 22.91
C ALA A 26 36.39 -1.48 21.77
N PRO A 27 37.00 -1.79 20.60
CA PRO A 27 36.30 -2.51 19.54
C PRO A 27 35.63 -3.78 20.09
N THR A 28 34.31 -3.91 19.95
CA THR A 28 33.51 -4.96 20.62
C THR A 28 32.61 -5.70 19.64
N ARG A 29 32.67 -7.04 19.63
CA ARG A 29 31.62 -7.89 19.03
C ARG A 29 30.62 -8.28 20.11
N LEU A 30 29.33 -8.11 19.84
CA LEU A 30 28.29 -8.54 20.78
C LEU A 30 28.09 -10.06 20.66
N PRO A 31 28.00 -10.79 21.80
CA PRO A 31 27.59 -12.19 21.77
C PRO A 31 26.10 -12.30 21.46
N PHE A 32 25.62 -13.53 21.33
CA PHE A 32 24.19 -13.82 21.32
C PHE A 32 23.48 -13.14 22.51
N VAL A 33 22.39 -12.43 22.24
CA VAL A 33 21.53 -11.78 23.22
C VAL A 33 20.16 -12.46 23.15
N PRO A 34 19.62 -13.01 24.26
CA PRO A 34 18.29 -13.60 24.25
C PRO A 34 17.22 -12.52 23.98
N ARG A 35 16.01 -12.94 23.64
CA ARG A 35 14.91 -11.99 23.41
C ARG A 35 14.60 -11.17 24.66
N ASP A 36 14.09 -9.96 24.47
CA ASP A 36 14.03 -8.92 25.49
C ASP A 36 12.67 -8.74 26.19
N LEU A 37 11.67 -9.58 25.89
CA LEU A 37 10.35 -9.57 26.53
C LEU A 37 10.02 -10.94 27.14
N TYR A 38 9.75 -10.94 28.45
CA TYR A 38 9.29 -12.13 29.19
C TYR A 38 7.98 -11.79 29.91
N PRO A 39 6.84 -12.36 29.47
CA PRO A 39 5.61 -12.32 30.25
C PRO A 39 5.80 -13.11 31.55
N LEU A 40 5.29 -12.58 32.67
CA LEU A 40 5.46 -13.17 34.00
C LEU A 40 4.10 -13.50 34.61
N ASP A 41 4.06 -14.57 35.42
CA ASP A 41 2.86 -14.89 36.20
C ASP A 41 2.73 -14.03 37.47
N ARG A 42 1.72 -14.31 38.28
CA ARG A 42 1.50 -13.63 39.58
C ARG A 42 2.59 -13.88 40.63
N HIS A 43 3.55 -14.76 40.35
CA HIS A 43 4.69 -15.11 41.19
C HIS A 43 6.03 -14.67 40.56
N ASP A 44 5.98 -13.82 39.54
CA ASP A 44 7.13 -13.36 38.75
C ASP A 44 7.85 -14.48 37.99
N GLU A 45 7.17 -15.60 37.72
CA GLU A 45 7.73 -16.76 37.02
C GLU A 45 7.32 -16.74 35.53
N PRO A 46 8.27 -16.72 34.58
CA PRO A 46 7.96 -16.65 33.16
C PRO A 46 7.28 -17.93 32.63
N LEU A 47 7.65 -19.08 33.19
CA LEU A 47 7.07 -20.38 32.82
C LEU A 47 5.66 -20.59 33.40
N GLY A 48 5.26 -19.80 34.39
CA GLY A 48 3.92 -19.85 34.96
C GLY A 48 2.88 -19.07 34.15
N ALA A 49 3.34 -18.16 33.29
CA ALA A 49 2.46 -17.34 32.46
C ALA A 49 1.99 -18.15 31.24
N ASN A 50 0.79 -17.88 30.73
CA ASN A 50 0.27 -18.49 29.51
C ASN A 50 -0.37 -17.42 28.62
N GLY A 51 -0.23 -17.57 27.31
CA GLY A 51 -0.78 -16.62 26.35
C GLY A 51 -0.72 -17.14 24.91
N ARG A 52 -1.14 -16.30 23.98
CA ARG A 52 -1.22 -16.62 22.55
C ARG A 52 -0.62 -15.50 21.72
N VAL A 53 0.27 -15.87 20.81
CA VAL A 53 0.82 -14.95 19.80
C VAL A 53 -0.09 -14.97 18.57
N HIS A 54 -0.48 -13.79 18.11
CA HIS A 54 -1.38 -13.61 16.97
C HIS A 54 -0.66 -13.10 15.72
N ALA A 55 0.35 -12.26 15.89
CA ALA A 55 1.18 -11.76 14.80
C ALA A 55 2.62 -11.52 15.29
N VAL A 56 3.58 -11.80 14.43
CA VAL A 56 5.03 -11.53 14.60
C VAL A 56 5.55 -10.86 13.34
N GLN A 57 6.77 -10.31 13.36
CA GLN A 57 7.39 -9.78 12.16
C GLN A 57 7.42 -10.83 11.02
N ARG A 58 7.24 -10.36 9.78
CA ARG A 58 7.41 -11.17 8.55
C ARG A 58 8.52 -10.57 7.72
N GLY A 59 9.62 -11.29 7.52
CA GLY A 59 10.79 -10.82 6.80
C GLY A 59 11.26 -9.46 7.33
N LEU A 60 11.31 -8.47 6.44
CA LEU A 60 11.76 -7.10 6.73
C LEU A 60 10.62 -6.10 6.98
N ASN A 61 9.38 -6.59 7.16
CA ASN A 61 8.24 -5.77 7.55
C ASN A 61 8.42 -5.20 8.97
N ALA A 62 7.40 -4.50 9.48
CA ALA A 62 7.40 -3.92 10.81
C ALA A 62 7.86 -4.92 11.88
N GLY A 63 8.80 -4.49 12.73
CA GLY A 63 9.28 -5.24 13.88
C GLY A 63 8.23 -5.30 14.98
N LEU A 64 7.13 -6.02 14.76
CA LEU A 64 5.99 -6.08 15.66
C LEU A 64 5.75 -7.48 16.23
N LEU A 65 5.12 -7.51 17.40
CA LEU A 65 4.60 -8.70 18.04
C LEU A 65 3.28 -8.35 18.73
N TYR A 66 2.21 -9.07 18.39
CA TYR A 66 0.89 -8.91 18.96
C TYR A 66 0.45 -10.20 19.65
N PHE A 67 0.13 -10.12 20.94
CA PHE A 67 -0.20 -11.30 21.75
C PHE A 67 -1.23 -10.98 22.84
N GLU A 68 -1.88 -12.02 23.33
CA GLU A 68 -2.82 -11.97 24.46
C GLU A 68 -2.24 -12.77 25.64
N LEU A 69 -2.39 -12.26 26.87
CA LEU A 69 -2.00 -12.95 28.09
C LEU A 69 -3.24 -13.58 28.74
N ASP A 70 -3.31 -14.91 28.73
CA ASP A 70 -4.44 -15.71 29.21
C ASP A 70 -4.38 -15.95 30.73
N ASP A 71 -3.18 -16.21 31.27
CA ASP A 71 -2.93 -16.36 32.72
C ASP A 71 -1.58 -15.72 33.09
N PRO A 72 -1.55 -14.66 33.92
CA PRO A 72 -2.71 -13.92 34.44
C PRO A 72 -3.45 -13.18 33.32
N ALA A 73 -4.78 -13.24 33.32
CA ALA A 73 -5.58 -12.52 32.33
C ALA A 73 -5.32 -11.02 32.39
N ALA A 74 -4.61 -10.49 31.38
CA ALA A 74 -4.17 -9.08 31.33
C ALA A 74 -4.44 -8.39 29.98
N GLY A 75 -5.25 -9.02 29.13
CA GLY A 75 -5.69 -8.48 27.85
C GLY A 75 -4.64 -8.62 26.76
N SER A 76 -4.59 -7.63 25.87
CA SER A 76 -3.76 -7.63 24.67
C SER A 76 -2.53 -6.74 24.80
N PHE A 77 -1.42 -7.20 24.24
CA PHE A 77 -0.14 -6.52 24.26
C PHE A 77 0.41 -6.38 22.84
N PHE A 78 1.03 -5.24 22.58
CA PHE A 78 1.65 -4.93 21.30
C PHE A 78 3.08 -4.43 21.53
N TYR A 79 4.03 -5.26 21.17
CA TYR A 79 5.44 -4.91 21.17
C TYR A 79 5.82 -4.43 19.77
N PHE A 80 6.45 -3.26 19.68
CA PHE A 80 6.93 -2.67 18.44
C PHE A 80 8.38 -2.23 18.62
N GLN A 81 9.30 -2.84 17.89
CA GLN A 81 10.69 -2.41 17.79
C GLN A 81 10.82 -1.37 16.68
N ASN A 82 11.30 -0.17 17.03
CA ASN A 82 11.69 0.82 16.05
C ASN A 82 12.95 0.35 15.29
N LEU A 83 12.77 -0.27 14.14
CA LEU A 83 13.88 -0.80 13.32
C LEU A 83 14.72 0.33 12.70
N THR A 84 14.17 1.52 12.47
CA THR A 84 14.94 2.68 11.99
C THR A 84 16.08 3.05 12.95
N ALA A 85 15.84 2.92 14.26
CA ALA A 85 16.86 3.16 15.27
C ALA A 85 18.02 2.14 15.21
N LEU A 86 17.82 0.98 14.59
CA LEU A 86 18.83 -0.08 14.48
C LEU A 86 19.70 0.04 13.22
N ASN A 87 19.44 0.99 12.32
CA ASN A 87 20.22 1.18 11.09
C ASN A 87 21.73 1.29 11.35
N ASP A 88 22.15 2.04 12.37
CA ASP A 88 23.57 2.18 12.72
C ASP A 88 24.19 0.87 13.18
N TYR A 89 23.44 0.07 13.96
CA TYR A 89 23.85 -1.25 14.41
C TYR A 89 24.00 -2.20 13.24
N CYS A 90 22.94 -2.38 12.46
CA CYS A 90 22.91 -3.30 11.33
C CYS A 90 23.98 -2.99 10.29
N ARG A 91 24.24 -1.70 10.00
CA ARG A 91 25.36 -1.30 9.12
C ARG A 91 26.73 -1.61 9.71
N ALA A 92 26.92 -1.41 11.00
CA ALA A 92 28.20 -1.68 11.65
C ALA A 92 28.52 -3.18 11.73
N THR A 93 27.50 -4.02 11.84
CA THR A 93 27.64 -5.48 11.98
C THR A 93 27.37 -6.27 10.70
N GLY A 94 27.00 -5.62 9.60
CA GLY A 94 26.62 -6.31 8.36
C GLY A 94 25.36 -7.17 8.47
N THR A 95 24.56 -7.01 9.53
CA THR A 95 23.34 -7.80 9.77
C THR A 95 22.09 -7.10 9.21
N ARG A 96 20.99 -7.84 9.08
CA ARG A 96 19.66 -7.30 8.71
C ARG A 96 18.65 -7.59 9.83
N PRO A 97 17.68 -6.69 10.08
CA PRO A 97 16.65 -6.94 11.07
C PRO A 97 15.51 -7.79 10.49
N GLU A 98 15.82 -8.92 9.86
CA GLU A 98 14.84 -9.83 9.26
C GLU A 98 14.34 -10.85 10.31
N ASP A 99 13.03 -10.97 10.47
CA ASP A 99 12.39 -11.90 11.44
C ASP A 99 12.91 -11.77 12.88
N VAL A 100 13.41 -10.59 13.25
CA VAL A 100 14.05 -10.37 14.55
C VAL A 100 13.04 -10.21 15.68
N VAL A 101 11.81 -9.73 15.40
CA VAL A 101 10.76 -9.59 16.43
C VAL A 101 9.76 -10.75 16.38
N GLY A 102 9.64 -11.45 17.49
CA GLY A 102 8.76 -12.62 17.61
C GLY A 102 9.12 -13.45 18.83
N GLY A 103 9.12 -14.77 18.70
CA GLY A 103 9.56 -15.71 19.74
C GLY A 103 8.51 -16.73 20.14
N GLU A 104 8.90 -17.60 21.06
CA GLU A 104 8.06 -18.65 21.63
C GLU A 104 8.01 -18.48 23.13
N TRP A 105 6.88 -18.84 23.73
CA TRP A 105 6.71 -18.68 25.17
C TRP A 105 7.79 -19.44 25.96
N PRO A 106 8.44 -18.83 26.97
CA PRO A 106 8.18 -17.49 27.52
C PRO A 106 9.09 -16.37 26.97
N SER A 107 9.92 -16.64 25.97
CA SER A 107 10.90 -15.68 25.42
C SER A 107 10.37 -15.03 24.15
N LEU A 108 9.93 -13.78 24.27
CA LEU A 108 9.32 -12.98 23.21
C LEU A 108 10.12 -11.68 22.98
N GLY A 109 9.78 -10.91 21.94
CA GLY A 109 10.36 -9.58 21.67
C GLY A 109 11.48 -9.62 20.64
N LEU A 110 12.40 -8.66 20.71
CA LEU A 110 13.52 -8.52 19.78
C LEU A 110 14.62 -9.55 20.06
N LEU A 111 14.97 -10.34 19.05
CA LEU A 111 16.24 -11.05 18.98
C LEU A 111 17.24 -10.18 18.22
N LEU A 112 18.15 -9.50 18.92
CA LEU A 112 19.14 -8.63 18.29
C LEU A 112 19.96 -9.46 17.26
N PRO A 113 19.97 -9.07 15.97
CA PRO A 113 20.66 -9.87 14.98
C PRO A 113 22.17 -9.79 15.24
N VAL A 114 22.84 -10.94 15.22
CA VAL A 114 24.29 -11.05 15.36
C VAL A 114 24.86 -11.68 14.09
N PRO A 115 26.10 -11.34 13.72
CA PRO A 115 26.76 -12.00 12.59
C PRO A 115 26.74 -13.53 12.73
N PRO A 116 26.62 -14.28 11.62
CA PRO A 116 26.69 -15.74 11.64
C PRO A 116 28.00 -16.24 12.30
N PRO A 117 27.95 -17.35 13.05
CA PRO A 117 29.16 -17.94 13.62
C PRO A 117 30.17 -18.31 12.53
N GLY A 118 31.40 -17.81 12.63
CA GLY A 118 32.50 -18.13 11.69
C GLY A 118 32.74 -17.10 10.59
N GLU A 119 31.93 -16.03 10.50
CA GLU A 119 32.26 -14.86 9.67
C GLU A 119 33.26 -13.95 10.40
N ASP A 120 34.55 -14.19 10.15
CA ASP A 120 35.64 -13.42 10.77
C ASP A 120 35.80 -12.01 10.19
N ASP A 121 35.20 -11.73 9.03
CA ASP A 121 35.31 -10.45 8.30
C ASP A 121 34.34 -9.35 8.79
N VAL A 122 33.51 -9.61 9.81
CA VAL A 122 32.62 -8.58 10.36
C VAL A 122 33.37 -7.67 11.33
N GLU A 123 33.39 -6.38 11.00
CA GLU A 123 34.02 -5.36 11.84
C GLU A 123 33.35 -5.27 13.23
N PRO A 124 34.13 -5.23 14.32
CA PRO A 124 33.58 -4.99 15.65
C PRO A 124 32.98 -3.58 15.74
N LEU A 125 32.03 -3.40 16.66
CA LEU A 125 31.51 -2.07 16.99
C LEU A 125 32.65 -1.16 17.43
N ALA A 126 32.80 -0.01 16.78
CA ALA A 126 33.89 0.92 17.00
C ALA A 126 33.88 1.52 18.41
N ALA A 127 35.06 1.56 19.05
CA ALA A 127 35.24 2.18 20.36
C ALA A 127 34.80 3.66 20.36
N GLY A 128 34.11 4.07 21.43
CA GLY A 128 33.69 5.46 21.64
C GLY A 128 32.48 5.91 20.80
N LYS A 129 31.98 5.08 19.88
CA LYS A 129 30.77 5.37 19.10
C LYS A 129 29.54 4.84 19.85
N GLU A 130 28.60 5.72 20.19
CA GLU A 130 27.30 5.28 20.73
C GLU A 130 26.47 4.62 19.62
N ILE A 131 25.78 3.54 19.98
CA ILE A 131 24.89 2.80 19.09
C ILE A 131 23.62 2.39 19.84
N ILE A 132 22.49 2.37 19.15
CA ILE A 132 21.22 1.88 19.71
C ILE A 132 21.15 0.37 19.44
N LEU A 133 20.89 -0.40 20.50
CA LEU A 133 20.70 -1.85 20.43
C LEU A 133 19.22 -2.25 20.44
N SER A 134 18.37 -1.46 21.10
CA SER A 134 16.92 -1.68 21.13
C SER A 134 16.21 -0.35 21.37
N ASP A 135 15.00 -0.24 20.83
CA ASP A 135 14.10 0.90 20.95
C ASP A 135 12.68 0.37 20.85
N ALA A 136 12.29 -0.33 21.90
CA ALA A 136 11.06 -1.08 22.01
C ALA A 136 9.94 -0.22 22.57
N ILE A 137 8.76 -0.31 21.98
CA ILE A 137 7.51 0.28 22.45
C ILE A 137 6.57 -0.87 22.80
N LEU A 138 6.16 -0.96 24.06
CA LEU A 138 5.16 -1.91 24.51
C LEU A 138 3.86 -1.15 24.84
N LEU A 139 2.81 -1.42 24.08
CA LEU A 139 1.46 -0.95 24.37
C LEU A 139 0.64 -2.07 25.01
N CYS A 140 -0.26 -1.68 25.92
CA CYS A 140 -1.15 -2.60 26.60
C CYS A 140 -2.59 -2.14 26.47
N ARG A 141 -3.48 -3.12 26.26
CA ARG A 141 -4.91 -2.96 26.33
C ARG A 141 -5.48 -3.97 27.33
N PRO A 142 -6.18 -3.54 28.39
CA PRO A 142 -6.59 -4.41 29.48
C PRO A 142 -7.71 -5.39 29.10
N ASP A 143 -8.52 -5.05 28.09
CA ASP A 143 -9.56 -5.90 27.52
C ASP A 143 -9.02 -6.73 26.35
N GLY A 144 -9.23 -8.05 26.41
CA GLY A 144 -9.00 -8.95 25.28
C GLY A 144 -10.12 -8.83 24.23
N PRO A 145 -9.83 -9.14 22.96
CA PRO A 145 -10.82 -9.10 21.89
C PRO A 145 -11.89 -10.18 22.08
N SER A 146 -13.13 -9.85 21.71
CA SER A 146 -14.27 -10.78 21.81
C SER A 146 -14.31 -11.82 20.68
N ASP A 147 -13.83 -11.46 19.49
CA ASP A 147 -13.71 -12.33 18.33
C ASP A 147 -12.54 -11.92 17.43
N GLU A 148 -12.39 -12.57 16.28
CA GLU A 148 -11.34 -12.28 15.30
C GLU A 148 -11.42 -10.85 14.72
N ARG A 149 -12.62 -10.33 14.47
CA ARG A 149 -12.79 -8.99 13.88
C ARG A 149 -12.46 -7.91 14.90
N ASP A 150 -12.87 -8.13 16.13
CA ASP A 150 -12.49 -7.30 17.27
C ASP A 150 -10.96 -7.34 17.50
N ARG A 151 -10.33 -8.50 17.30
CA ARG A 151 -8.87 -8.63 17.30
C ARG A 151 -8.21 -7.80 16.20
N GLY A 152 -8.77 -7.79 14.98
CA GLY A 152 -8.31 -6.93 13.89
C GLY A 152 -8.40 -5.44 14.26
N ARG A 153 -9.51 -5.02 14.87
CA ARG A 153 -9.68 -3.65 15.37
C ARG A 153 -8.68 -3.29 16.48
N HIS A 154 -8.49 -4.18 17.47
CA HIS A 154 -7.51 -3.98 18.54
C HIS A 154 -6.09 -3.83 18.00
N PHE A 155 -5.71 -4.66 17.01
CA PHE A 155 -4.42 -4.56 16.34
C PHE A 155 -4.22 -3.17 15.72
N LEU A 156 -5.20 -2.65 14.98
CA LEU A 156 -5.12 -1.32 14.35
C LEU A 156 -5.00 -0.19 15.39
N GLN A 157 -5.73 -0.30 16.51
CA GLN A 157 -5.65 0.68 17.60
C GLN A 157 -4.28 0.67 18.28
N LEU A 158 -3.73 -0.51 18.56
CA LEU A 158 -2.41 -0.68 19.15
C LEU A 158 -1.30 -0.22 18.21
N LEU A 159 -1.40 -0.56 16.92
CA LEU A 159 -0.48 -0.10 15.89
C LEU A 159 -0.56 1.42 15.71
N GLY A 160 -1.76 2.01 15.70
CA GLY A 160 -1.93 3.46 15.67
C GLY A 160 -1.31 4.15 16.89
N GLY A 161 -1.40 3.52 18.07
CA GLY A 161 -0.70 3.98 19.27
C GLY A 161 0.82 3.93 19.12
N ALA A 162 1.37 2.85 18.56
CA ALA A 162 2.80 2.73 18.28
C ALA A 162 3.27 3.79 17.28
N TYR A 163 2.52 3.99 16.19
CA TYR A 163 2.78 4.97 15.14
C TYR A 163 2.95 6.38 15.69
N GLN A 164 2.06 6.80 16.59
CA GLN A 164 2.10 8.13 17.24
C GLN A 164 3.32 8.36 18.15
N LEU A 165 4.08 7.31 18.45
CA LEU A 165 5.28 7.34 19.30
C LEU A 165 6.58 7.28 18.49
N LEU A 166 6.49 7.11 17.15
CA LEU A 166 7.63 7.09 16.25
C LEU A 166 8.07 8.51 15.86
N ASP A 167 9.36 8.64 15.56
CA ASP A 167 9.89 9.80 14.85
C ASP A 167 9.66 9.57 13.35
N LEU A 168 8.54 10.10 12.85
CA LEU A 168 8.07 9.85 11.48
C LEU A 168 8.97 10.52 10.43
N PRO A 169 9.35 9.83 9.34
CA PRO A 169 10.16 10.43 8.30
C PRO A 169 9.38 11.54 7.58
N PRO A 170 10.05 12.63 7.16
CA PRO A 170 9.39 13.72 6.44
C PRO A 170 9.04 13.31 5.02
N THR A 171 7.91 13.79 4.51
CA THR A 171 7.53 13.67 3.10
C THR A 171 7.85 14.94 2.31
N GLU A 172 8.09 14.81 1.01
CA GLU A 172 8.36 15.92 0.11
C GLU A 172 7.21 16.19 -0.88
N PHE A 173 7.19 17.39 -1.45
CA PHE A 173 6.33 17.65 -2.59
C PHE A 173 6.87 16.93 -3.83
N ARG A 174 6.02 16.13 -4.48
CA ARG A 174 6.32 15.43 -5.73
C ARG A 174 5.42 15.97 -6.85
N ASP A 175 6.01 16.45 -7.94
CA ASP A 175 5.24 16.96 -9.09
C ASP A 175 4.72 15.80 -9.95
N TRP A 176 3.71 15.11 -9.42
CA TRP A 176 3.04 14.03 -10.15
C TRP A 176 2.36 14.52 -11.43
N THR A 177 1.99 15.81 -11.53
CA THR A 177 1.41 16.36 -12.78
C THR A 177 2.45 16.47 -13.89
N LEU A 178 3.71 16.74 -13.56
CA LEU A 178 4.82 16.70 -14.51
C LEU A 178 5.14 15.26 -14.89
N ARG A 179 5.24 14.37 -13.89
CA ARG A 179 5.52 12.96 -14.11
C ARG A 179 4.47 12.32 -15.02
N ALA A 180 3.18 12.54 -14.76
CA ALA A 180 2.09 12.07 -15.61
C ALA A 180 2.22 12.52 -17.07
N LYS A 181 2.60 13.78 -17.32
CA LYS A 181 2.81 14.28 -18.69
C LYS A 181 3.99 13.62 -19.39
N GLN A 182 5.09 13.37 -18.67
CA GLN A 182 6.25 12.65 -19.20
C GLN A 182 5.86 11.20 -19.53
N THR A 183 5.16 10.54 -18.61
CA THR A 183 4.65 9.18 -18.78
C THR A 183 3.70 9.07 -19.97
N LEU A 184 2.78 10.02 -20.20
CA LEU A 184 1.93 10.03 -21.40
C LEU A 184 2.73 10.14 -22.69
N ARG A 185 3.72 11.03 -22.73
CA ARG A 185 4.60 11.19 -23.88
C ARG A 185 5.34 9.88 -24.16
N ASP A 186 5.92 9.27 -23.13
CA ASP A 186 6.74 8.07 -23.31
C ASP A 186 5.86 6.86 -23.66
N LEU A 187 4.64 6.76 -23.12
CA LEU A 187 3.63 5.79 -23.58
C LEU A 187 3.28 5.97 -25.06
N ASP A 188 3.28 7.22 -25.57
CA ASP A 188 2.95 7.54 -26.97
C ASP A 188 4.13 7.36 -27.93
N GLU A 189 5.33 7.74 -27.53
CA GLU A 189 6.46 7.93 -28.44
C GLU A 189 7.50 6.80 -28.34
N ALA A 190 7.61 6.10 -27.20
CA ALA A 190 8.63 5.08 -27.01
C ALA A 190 8.24 3.77 -27.75
N PRO A 191 9.05 3.28 -28.71
CA PRO A 191 8.77 2.02 -29.39
C PRO A 191 8.80 0.82 -28.44
N GLU A 192 9.53 0.91 -27.33
CA GLU A 192 9.61 -0.11 -26.28
C GLU A 192 8.32 -0.22 -25.45
N ALA A 193 7.47 0.81 -25.46
CA ALA A 193 6.27 0.85 -24.63
C ALA A 193 5.09 0.07 -25.21
N THR A 194 5.05 -0.12 -26.53
CA THR A 194 3.87 -0.62 -27.22
C THR A 194 4.18 -1.48 -28.45
N ILE A 195 3.24 -2.34 -28.81
CA ILE A 195 3.31 -3.20 -29.99
C ILE A 195 2.01 -3.13 -30.79
N ARG A 196 2.08 -3.35 -32.11
CA ARG A 196 0.90 -3.36 -32.98
C ARG A 196 0.50 -4.79 -33.38
N HIS A 197 -0.72 -5.17 -33.05
CA HIS A 197 -1.34 -6.43 -33.46
C HIS A 197 -2.80 -6.19 -33.85
N TYR A 198 -3.33 -7.00 -34.77
CA TYR A 198 -4.75 -6.93 -35.16
C TYR A 198 -5.27 -5.53 -35.53
N GLY A 199 -4.41 -4.65 -36.08
CA GLY A 199 -4.77 -3.27 -36.41
C GLY A 199 -4.86 -2.31 -35.22
N HIS A 200 -4.53 -2.75 -34.01
CA HIS A 200 -4.55 -1.96 -32.79
C HIS A 200 -3.16 -1.86 -32.17
N ARG A 201 -2.99 -0.90 -31.27
CA ARG A 201 -1.77 -0.67 -30.49
C ARG A 201 -2.03 -1.18 -29.07
N TYR A 202 -1.14 -2.03 -28.59
CA TYR A 202 -1.22 -2.64 -27.26
C TYR A 202 0.00 -2.27 -26.44
N ILE A 203 -0.18 -2.27 -25.14
CA ILE A 203 0.86 -1.91 -24.18
C ILE A 203 1.67 -3.16 -23.83
N HIS A 204 2.99 -2.98 -23.79
CA HIS A 204 3.92 -3.96 -23.24
C HIS A 204 3.83 -3.96 -21.70
N PRO A 205 3.82 -5.09 -21.00
CA PRO A 205 3.91 -5.11 -19.54
C PRO A 205 5.20 -4.49 -18.97
N TYR A 206 6.34 -4.69 -19.65
CA TYR A 206 7.68 -4.23 -19.26
C TYR A 206 8.38 -3.52 -20.42
N THR A 207 9.40 -2.70 -20.17
CA THR A 207 10.12 -2.01 -21.27
C THR A 207 10.66 -3.01 -22.31
N ALA A 208 10.12 -2.96 -23.53
CA ALA A 208 10.38 -3.86 -24.65
C ALA A 208 9.98 -5.34 -24.45
N ALA A 209 9.09 -5.64 -23.49
CA ALA A 209 8.57 -6.99 -23.19
C ALA A 209 7.26 -6.90 -22.36
N GLU A 210 6.63 -7.93 -21.84
CA GLU A 210 6.33 -9.23 -22.40
C GLU A 210 5.20 -9.10 -23.47
N TYR A 211 4.46 -10.18 -23.75
CA TYR A 211 3.25 -10.16 -24.55
C TYR A 211 2.17 -9.25 -23.93
N PRO A 212 1.38 -8.54 -24.75
CA PRO A 212 0.27 -7.77 -24.21
C PRO A 212 -0.73 -8.63 -23.44
N ASP A 213 -1.08 -8.18 -22.25
CA ASP A 213 -2.15 -8.74 -21.45
C ASP A 213 -3.23 -7.71 -21.10
N VAL A 214 -4.42 -8.21 -20.79
CA VAL A 214 -5.60 -7.39 -20.56
C VAL A 214 -5.57 -6.63 -19.23
N MET A 215 -4.83 -7.13 -18.21
CA MET A 215 -4.68 -6.45 -16.93
C MET A 215 -3.87 -5.17 -17.12
N VAL A 216 -2.73 -5.28 -17.81
CA VAL A 216 -1.87 -4.16 -18.21
C VAL A 216 -2.66 -3.14 -19.03
N GLN A 217 -3.35 -3.63 -20.05
CA GLN A 217 -4.12 -2.78 -20.96
C GLN A 217 -5.19 -1.98 -20.21
N MET A 218 -5.94 -2.63 -19.33
CA MET A 218 -7.03 -1.99 -18.61
C MET A 218 -6.55 -1.06 -17.48
N SER A 219 -5.45 -1.40 -16.80
CA SER A 219 -4.87 -0.55 -15.75
C SER A 219 -4.47 0.82 -16.30
N ILE A 220 -3.80 0.85 -17.46
CA ILE A 220 -3.39 2.10 -18.10
C ILE A 220 -4.58 2.84 -18.72
N VAL A 221 -5.51 2.15 -19.41
CA VAL A 221 -6.69 2.80 -20.00
C VAL A 221 -7.52 3.49 -18.92
N GLN A 222 -7.76 2.83 -17.79
CA GLN A 222 -8.51 3.42 -16.68
C GLN A 222 -7.76 4.62 -16.08
N ALA A 223 -6.45 4.51 -15.85
CA ALA A 223 -5.66 5.61 -15.29
C ALA A 223 -5.62 6.85 -16.22
N ILE A 224 -5.51 6.65 -17.53
CA ILE A 224 -5.59 7.73 -18.53
C ILE A 224 -6.99 8.35 -18.56
N HIS A 225 -8.05 7.55 -18.38
CA HIS A 225 -9.42 8.04 -18.29
C HIS A 225 -9.59 9.02 -17.10
N ASP A 226 -9.12 8.62 -15.91
CA ASP A 226 -9.13 9.50 -14.73
C ASP A 226 -8.34 10.79 -14.97
N TRP A 227 -7.17 10.68 -15.62
CA TRP A 227 -6.37 11.84 -16.00
C TRP A 227 -7.11 12.77 -16.97
N GLY A 228 -7.80 12.23 -17.96
CA GLY A 228 -8.63 12.99 -18.90
C GLY A 228 -9.79 13.71 -18.20
N LYS A 229 -10.49 13.02 -17.29
CA LYS A 229 -11.57 13.58 -16.47
C LYS A 229 -11.07 14.74 -15.60
N TRP A 230 -9.94 14.55 -14.91
CA TRP A 230 -9.27 15.59 -14.12
C TRP A 230 -8.80 16.77 -14.99
N GLY A 231 -8.28 16.48 -16.18
CA GLY A 231 -7.90 17.46 -17.20
C GLY A 231 -9.08 18.20 -17.82
N GLY A 232 -10.31 17.70 -17.66
CA GLY A 232 -11.53 18.23 -18.27
C GLY A 232 -11.70 17.86 -19.75
N THR A 233 -10.77 17.10 -20.33
CA THR A 233 -10.80 16.65 -21.72
C THR A 233 -10.18 15.26 -21.82
N PRO A 234 -10.88 14.27 -22.42
CA PRO A 234 -10.32 12.94 -22.66
C PRO A 234 -9.00 12.97 -23.45
N HIS A 235 -8.04 12.13 -23.08
CA HIS A 235 -6.76 12.03 -23.78
C HIS A 235 -6.88 11.07 -24.99
N PRO A 236 -6.33 11.39 -26.19
CA PRO A 236 -6.47 10.54 -27.37
C PRO A 236 -5.96 9.10 -27.20
N LEU A 237 -4.89 8.91 -26.42
CA LEU A 237 -4.35 7.57 -26.12
C LEU A 237 -5.37 6.64 -25.44
N GLU A 238 -6.30 7.19 -24.64
CA GLU A 238 -7.36 6.37 -24.03
C GLU A 238 -8.14 5.63 -25.11
N ALA A 239 -8.56 6.36 -26.16
CA ALA A 239 -9.32 5.79 -27.26
C ALA A 239 -8.48 4.83 -28.12
N GLU A 240 -7.21 5.15 -28.38
CA GLU A 240 -6.32 4.29 -29.17
C GLU A 240 -6.11 2.94 -28.47
N PHE A 241 -5.77 2.97 -27.18
CA PHE A 241 -5.52 1.78 -26.37
C PHE A 241 -6.79 0.97 -26.09
N LYS A 242 -7.93 1.64 -25.88
CA LYS A 242 -9.22 0.98 -25.68
C LYS A 242 -9.72 0.26 -26.94
N ALA A 243 -9.36 0.73 -28.14
CA ALA A 243 -9.84 0.16 -29.40
C ALA A 243 -9.51 -1.34 -29.54
N GLY A 244 -8.38 -1.80 -28.99
CA GLY A 244 -7.95 -3.21 -29.03
C GLY A 244 -8.57 -4.11 -27.97
N VAL A 245 -9.20 -3.58 -26.91
CA VAL A 245 -9.61 -4.35 -25.72
C VAL A 245 -10.55 -5.52 -26.07
N SER A 246 -11.43 -5.34 -27.05
CA SER A 246 -12.37 -6.39 -27.47
C SER A 246 -11.66 -7.63 -28.05
N LYS A 247 -10.37 -7.54 -28.38
CA LYS A 247 -9.61 -8.67 -28.92
C LYS A 247 -9.22 -9.70 -27.86
N PHE A 248 -9.20 -9.31 -26.58
CA PHE A 248 -9.04 -10.23 -25.45
C PHE A 248 -10.30 -11.06 -25.18
N TRP A 249 -11.45 -10.69 -25.76
CA TRP A 249 -12.72 -11.40 -25.55
C TRP A 249 -12.72 -12.78 -26.20
N ASP A 250 -12.98 -13.82 -25.41
CA ASP A 250 -13.24 -15.18 -25.88
C ASP A 250 -14.76 -15.42 -25.96
N PRO A 251 -15.34 -15.56 -27.18
CA PRO A 251 -16.77 -15.76 -27.34
C PRO A 251 -17.27 -17.13 -26.85
N LYS A 252 -16.40 -18.14 -26.70
CA LYS A 252 -16.77 -19.45 -26.19
C LYS A 252 -16.84 -19.44 -24.66
N LEU A 253 -15.86 -18.82 -24.02
CA LEU A 253 -15.85 -18.68 -22.56
C LEU A 253 -16.80 -17.58 -22.07
N GLN A 254 -17.10 -16.61 -22.93
CA GLN A 254 -17.84 -15.39 -22.58
C GLN A 254 -17.15 -14.60 -21.46
N THR A 255 -15.84 -14.46 -21.57
CA THR A 255 -15.01 -13.62 -20.70
C THR A 255 -13.77 -13.14 -21.45
N LEU A 256 -12.99 -12.26 -20.82
CA LEU A 256 -11.68 -11.84 -21.32
C LEU A 256 -10.62 -12.89 -20.99
N ARG A 257 -9.72 -13.16 -21.93
CA ARG A 257 -8.49 -13.90 -21.70
C ARG A 257 -7.38 -12.96 -21.26
N ARG A 258 -6.42 -13.51 -20.51
CA ARG A 258 -5.20 -12.78 -20.11
C ARG A 258 -4.50 -12.21 -21.34
N TYR A 259 -4.14 -13.08 -22.29
CA TYR A 259 -3.37 -12.71 -23.47
C TYR A 259 -4.21 -12.54 -24.73
N LEU A 260 -3.63 -11.86 -25.72
CA LEU A 260 -4.14 -11.85 -27.09
C LEU A 260 -4.05 -13.25 -27.74
N PRO A 261 -4.85 -13.53 -28.80
CA PRO A 261 -4.84 -14.85 -29.45
C PRO A 261 -3.53 -15.25 -30.17
N ASN A 262 -2.55 -14.36 -30.27
CA ASN A 262 -1.24 -14.61 -30.86
C ASN A 262 -0.13 -14.74 -29.80
N VAL A 263 -0.46 -14.97 -28.53
CA VAL A 263 0.54 -15.33 -27.53
C VAL A 263 1.33 -16.56 -28.01
N GLY A 264 2.64 -16.56 -27.79
CA GLY A 264 3.52 -17.64 -28.25
C GLY A 264 3.35 -18.94 -27.46
N ASP A 265 3.86 -20.03 -28.04
CA ASP A 265 3.84 -21.37 -27.43
C ASP A 265 4.72 -21.46 -26.17
N ASP A 266 5.55 -20.44 -25.89
CA ASP A 266 6.32 -20.28 -24.66
C ASP A 266 5.45 -19.91 -23.45
N LYS A 267 4.19 -19.53 -23.68
CA LYS A 267 3.20 -19.22 -22.65
C LYS A 267 2.01 -20.15 -22.72
N ASP A 268 1.46 -20.43 -21.55
CA ASP A 268 0.21 -21.15 -21.42
C ASP A 268 -0.97 -20.18 -21.61
N ALA A 269 -1.54 -20.16 -22.81
CA ALA A 269 -2.64 -19.27 -23.17
C ALA A 269 -3.91 -19.44 -22.30
N ASP A 270 -4.06 -20.60 -21.64
CA ASP A 270 -5.20 -20.94 -20.79
C ASP A 270 -4.90 -20.73 -19.30
N ALA A 271 -3.64 -20.56 -18.90
CA ALA A 271 -3.28 -20.33 -17.51
C ALA A 271 -3.68 -18.92 -17.09
N VAL A 272 -4.33 -18.84 -15.92
CA VAL A 272 -4.69 -17.58 -15.29
C VAL A 272 -4.28 -17.63 -13.82
N ASP A 273 -3.58 -16.59 -13.40
CA ASP A 273 -3.41 -16.27 -11.99
C ASP A 273 -4.74 -15.75 -11.45
N SER A 274 -5.20 -16.23 -10.29
CA SER A 274 -6.60 -16.10 -9.89
C SER A 274 -7.14 -14.67 -9.89
N TRP A 275 -6.31 -13.68 -9.52
CA TRP A 275 -6.72 -12.27 -9.53
C TRP A 275 -6.79 -11.65 -10.93
N TYR A 276 -6.04 -12.18 -11.92
CA TYR A 276 -6.06 -11.69 -13.31
C TYR A 276 -7.42 -11.84 -13.99
N LEU A 277 -8.29 -12.73 -13.52
CA LEU A 277 -9.66 -12.81 -14.02
C LEU A 277 -10.48 -11.56 -13.64
N TYR A 278 -10.24 -11.01 -12.45
CA TYR A 278 -11.12 -10.00 -11.84
C TYR A 278 -10.59 -8.58 -11.97
N HIS A 279 -9.28 -8.36 -11.94
CA HIS A 279 -8.72 -7.01 -11.99
C HIS A 279 -9.02 -6.23 -13.30
N PRO A 280 -8.94 -6.85 -14.50
CA PRO A 280 -9.41 -6.18 -15.71
C PRO A 280 -10.90 -5.82 -15.64
N LEU A 281 -11.71 -6.63 -14.96
CA LEU A 281 -13.14 -6.35 -14.75
C LEU A 281 -13.34 -5.19 -13.78
N LEU A 282 -12.52 -5.06 -12.73
CA LEU A 282 -12.53 -3.92 -11.83
C LEU A 282 -12.39 -2.61 -12.61
N ASN A 283 -11.41 -2.56 -13.51
CA ASN A 283 -11.12 -1.38 -14.34
C ASN A 283 -12.22 -1.12 -15.38
N LEU A 284 -12.77 -2.17 -16.01
CA LEU A 284 -13.93 -2.03 -16.90
C LEU A 284 -15.18 -1.56 -16.16
N GLY A 285 -15.38 -2.02 -14.92
CA GLY A 285 -16.48 -1.60 -14.06
C GLY A 285 -16.40 -0.11 -13.75
N ARG A 286 -15.21 0.41 -13.45
CA ARG A 286 -14.96 1.84 -13.20
C ARG A 286 -15.31 2.68 -14.43
N LEU A 287 -14.81 2.30 -15.61
CA LEU A 287 -15.16 2.98 -16.87
C LEU A 287 -16.65 2.90 -17.18
N ALA A 288 -17.30 1.77 -16.88
CA ALA A 288 -18.73 1.58 -17.09
C ALA A 288 -19.57 2.48 -16.17
N GLN A 289 -19.16 2.65 -14.91
CA GLN A 289 -19.77 3.58 -13.94
C GLN A 289 -19.65 5.03 -14.41
N ASP A 290 -18.54 5.37 -15.06
CA ASP A 290 -18.33 6.68 -15.72
C ASP A 290 -19.01 6.80 -17.11
N GLY A 291 -19.83 5.81 -17.48
CA GLY A 291 -20.71 5.88 -18.66
C GLY A 291 -20.12 5.29 -19.95
N ASP A 292 -18.98 4.61 -19.90
CA ASP A 292 -18.42 3.96 -21.10
C ASP A 292 -19.23 2.73 -21.52
N ALA A 293 -19.89 2.83 -22.68
CA ALA A 293 -20.76 1.78 -23.19
C ALA A 293 -20.04 0.50 -23.62
N GLN A 294 -18.81 0.61 -24.14
CA GLN A 294 -18.02 -0.56 -24.56
C GLN A 294 -17.55 -1.33 -23.33
N ALA A 295 -17.01 -0.61 -22.34
CA ALA A 295 -16.57 -1.18 -21.08
C ALA A 295 -17.75 -1.83 -20.35
N ARG A 296 -18.89 -1.15 -20.25
CA ARG A 296 -20.13 -1.71 -19.67
C ARG A 296 -20.54 -3.01 -20.35
N THR A 297 -20.45 -3.07 -21.68
CA THR A 297 -20.81 -4.27 -22.43
C THR A 297 -19.88 -5.44 -22.13
N LEU A 298 -18.56 -5.23 -22.17
CA LEU A 298 -17.58 -6.30 -21.88
C LEU A 298 -17.64 -6.75 -20.42
N PHE A 299 -17.77 -5.79 -19.50
CA PHE A 299 -17.92 -6.03 -18.08
C PHE A 299 -19.14 -6.93 -17.79
N LEU A 300 -20.34 -6.50 -18.18
CA LEU A 300 -21.57 -7.23 -17.87
C LEU A 300 -21.62 -8.62 -18.53
N LYS A 301 -21.08 -8.75 -19.75
CA LYS A 301 -20.99 -10.05 -20.43
C LYS A 301 -20.06 -11.04 -19.72
N SER A 302 -19.08 -10.56 -18.95
CA SER A 302 -18.14 -11.42 -18.22
C SER A 302 -18.67 -11.91 -16.87
N MET A 303 -19.77 -11.33 -16.36
CA MET A 303 -20.22 -11.55 -14.98
C MET A 303 -20.64 -12.99 -14.70
N ASP A 304 -21.38 -13.64 -15.61
CA ASP A 304 -21.83 -15.02 -15.41
C ASP A 304 -20.63 -15.99 -15.34
N TYR A 305 -19.58 -15.73 -16.13
CA TYR A 305 -18.34 -16.51 -16.07
C TYR A 305 -17.56 -16.25 -14.77
N ALA A 306 -17.44 -14.99 -14.35
CA ALA A 306 -16.78 -14.62 -13.10
C ALA A 306 -17.46 -15.29 -11.88
N ILE A 307 -18.80 -15.28 -11.82
CA ILE A 307 -19.58 -15.96 -10.78
C ILE A 307 -19.38 -17.48 -10.86
N LYS A 308 -19.36 -18.05 -12.07
CA LYS A 308 -19.13 -19.48 -12.27
C LYS A 308 -17.77 -19.91 -11.70
N ALA A 309 -16.71 -19.13 -11.95
CA ALA A 309 -15.38 -19.39 -11.39
C ALA A 309 -15.40 -19.29 -9.85
N ALA A 310 -15.99 -18.23 -9.29
CA ALA A 310 -16.10 -18.05 -7.85
C ALA A 310 -16.81 -19.22 -7.16
N ARG A 311 -17.96 -19.65 -7.68
CA ARG A 311 -18.73 -20.78 -7.15
C ARG A 311 -18.02 -22.11 -7.33
N HIS A 312 -17.26 -22.30 -8.42
CA HIS A 312 -16.50 -23.53 -8.64
C HIS A 312 -15.45 -23.74 -7.55
N PHE A 313 -14.76 -22.66 -7.14
CA PHE A 313 -13.77 -22.69 -6.08
C PHE A 313 -14.34 -22.44 -4.69
N GLU A 314 -15.67 -22.44 -4.52
CA GLU A 314 -16.33 -22.14 -3.24
C GLU A 314 -15.84 -20.84 -2.58
N TYR A 315 -15.57 -19.83 -3.41
CA TYR A 315 -14.99 -18.54 -3.02
C TYR A 315 -13.62 -18.63 -2.33
N LYS A 316 -12.85 -19.68 -2.63
CA LYS A 316 -11.48 -19.92 -2.14
C LYS A 316 -10.57 -20.30 -3.31
N TRP A 317 -9.89 -19.32 -3.89
CA TRP A 317 -9.16 -19.50 -5.13
C TRP A 317 -7.79 -20.14 -4.94
N PRO A 318 -7.34 -21.00 -5.89
CA PRO A 318 -5.95 -21.44 -5.96
C PRO A 318 -5.04 -20.27 -6.38
N ILE A 319 -3.72 -20.48 -6.45
CA ILE A 319 -2.80 -19.50 -7.08
C ILE A 319 -3.07 -19.39 -8.58
N GLN A 320 -3.09 -20.53 -9.28
CA GLN A 320 -3.27 -20.57 -10.73
C GLN A 320 -4.16 -21.73 -11.15
N TYR A 321 -4.94 -21.52 -12.21
CA TYR A 321 -5.80 -22.53 -12.82
C TYR A 321 -5.96 -22.32 -14.33
N LYS A 322 -6.60 -23.28 -15.00
CA LYS A 322 -6.98 -23.21 -16.42
C LYS A 322 -8.32 -22.52 -16.59
N VAL A 323 -8.37 -21.42 -17.34
CA VAL A 323 -9.60 -20.66 -17.62
C VAL A 323 -10.63 -21.44 -18.46
N THR A 324 -10.26 -22.57 -19.06
CA THR A 324 -11.17 -23.34 -19.91
C THR A 324 -12.06 -24.29 -19.12
N ASP A 325 -11.54 -24.92 -18.07
CA ASP A 325 -12.23 -25.96 -17.30
C ASP A 325 -12.04 -25.88 -15.78
N PHE A 326 -11.28 -24.89 -15.29
CA PHE A 326 -10.91 -24.67 -13.89
C PHE A 326 -9.96 -25.70 -13.28
N SER A 327 -9.25 -26.51 -14.09
CA SER A 327 -8.22 -27.40 -13.55
C SER A 327 -7.11 -26.59 -12.86
N VAL A 328 -6.80 -26.94 -11.61
CA VAL A 328 -5.79 -26.25 -10.80
C VAL A 328 -4.39 -26.53 -11.33
N ILE A 329 -3.60 -25.48 -11.52
CA ILE A 329 -2.18 -25.53 -11.90
C ILE A 329 -1.32 -25.46 -10.63
N THR A 330 -1.58 -24.45 -9.80
CA THR A 330 -0.88 -24.23 -8.52
C THR A 330 -1.92 -23.95 -7.46
N GLU A 331 -2.07 -24.86 -6.50
CA GLU A 331 -3.12 -24.78 -5.48
C GLU A 331 -2.82 -23.74 -4.41
N THR A 332 -1.62 -23.80 -3.82
CA THR A 332 -1.27 -23.01 -2.64
C THR A 332 0.09 -22.33 -2.74
N ALA A 333 0.26 -21.24 -2.01
CA ALA A 333 1.55 -20.63 -1.73
C ALA A 333 2.39 -21.53 -0.82
N GLY A 334 3.72 -21.53 -1.01
CA GLY A 334 4.64 -22.28 -0.14
C GLY A 334 4.73 -21.72 1.28
N ALA A 335 4.47 -20.42 1.47
CA ALA A 335 4.64 -19.74 2.74
C ALA A 335 3.65 -20.19 3.84
N ASP A 336 2.39 -20.45 3.48
CA ASP A 336 1.34 -20.72 4.47
C ASP A 336 0.35 -21.84 4.08
N GLY A 337 0.56 -22.47 2.92
CA GLY A 337 -0.28 -23.57 2.44
C GLY A 337 -1.70 -23.16 2.05
N ARG A 338 -1.93 -21.87 1.74
CA ARG A 338 -3.22 -21.35 1.27
C ARG A 338 -3.14 -20.90 -0.19
N GLY A 339 -4.27 -20.87 -0.87
CA GLY A 339 -4.39 -20.23 -2.19
C GLY A 339 -4.36 -18.70 -2.09
N GLN A 340 -4.93 -17.99 -3.06
CA GLN A 340 -5.00 -16.51 -3.00
C GLN A 340 -6.21 -16.07 -2.19
N THR A 341 -5.96 -15.88 -0.90
CA THR A 341 -6.95 -15.63 0.15
C THR A 341 -7.72 -14.30 0.00
N ASP A 342 -7.15 -13.32 -0.69
CA ASP A 342 -7.72 -11.98 -0.88
C ASP A 342 -8.40 -11.77 -2.25
N VAL A 343 -8.37 -12.77 -3.15
CA VAL A 343 -9.12 -12.72 -4.43
C VAL A 343 -10.62 -12.55 -4.21
N GLY A 344 -11.16 -13.10 -3.12
CA GLY A 344 -12.55 -12.88 -2.74
C GLY A 344 -12.89 -11.41 -2.50
N GLY A 345 -11.91 -10.62 -2.06
CA GLY A 345 -12.06 -9.18 -1.85
C GLY A 345 -12.23 -8.39 -3.16
N VAL A 346 -11.33 -8.60 -4.13
CA VAL A 346 -11.44 -7.94 -5.44
C VAL A 346 -12.67 -8.44 -6.22
N PHE A 347 -13.02 -9.72 -6.12
CA PHE A 347 -14.26 -10.25 -6.69
C PHE A 347 -15.50 -9.58 -6.08
N ALA A 348 -15.54 -9.43 -4.75
CA ALA A 348 -16.64 -8.75 -4.08
C ALA A 348 -16.78 -7.31 -4.57
N TRP A 349 -15.67 -6.58 -4.76
CA TRP A 349 -15.71 -5.24 -5.34
C TRP A 349 -16.32 -5.23 -6.75
N VAL A 350 -15.86 -6.14 -7.63
CA VAL A 350 -16.40 -6.28 -9.00
C VAL A 350 -17.90 -6.57 -8.98
N MET A 351 -18.36 -7.44 -8.08
CA MET A 351 -19.79 -7.71 -7.93
C MET A 351 -20.58 -6.48 -7.44
N LEU A 352 -20.01 -5.66 -6.54
CA LEU A 352 -20.64 -4.42 -6.11
C LEU A 352 -20.76 -3.39 -7.24
N GLN A 353 -19.76 -3.32 -8.15
CA GLN A 353 -19.87 -2.50 -9.36
C GLN A 353 -20.97 -3.00 -10.29
N ALA A 354 -21.10 -4.32 -10.45
CA ALA A 354 -22.18 -4.92 -11.23
C ALA A 354 -23.56 -4.64 -10.62
N PHE A 355 -23.68 -4.71 -9.30
CA PHE A 355 -24.89 -4.35 -8.58
C PHE A 355 -25.26 -2.88 -8.82
N GLU A 356 -24.33 -1.94 -8.71
CA GLU A 356 -24.59 -0.52 -8.97
C GLU A 356 -25.04 -0.25 -10.42
N LEU A 357 -24.48 -0.96 -11.39
CA LEU A 357 -24.81 -0.79 -12.81
C LEU A 357 -26.14 -1.41 -13.25
N THR A 358 -26.72 -2.31 -12.45
CA THR A 358 -27.84 -3.17 -12.86
C THR A 358 -28.99 -3.27 -11.87
N ASP A 359 -28.76 -3.00 -10.59
CA ASP A 359 -29.66 -3.28 -9.46
C ASP A 359 -30.03 -4.77 -9.30
N ASP A 360 -29.30 -5.69 -9.95
CA ASP A 360 -29.50 -7.15 -9.79
C ASP A 360 -28.90 -7.62 -8.46
N LYS A 361 -29.78 -7.92 -7.50
CA LYS A 361 -29.42 -8.40 -6.15
C LYS A 361 -28.54 -9.64 -6.13
N ARG A 362 -28.55 -10.45 -7.21
CA ARG A 362 -27.64 -11.59 -7.35
C ARG A 362 -26.19 -11.16 -7.13
N PHE A 363 -25.77 -10.03 -7.69
CA PHE A 363 -24.39 -9.56 -7.53
C PHE A 363 -24.08 -9.17 -6.08
N LEU A 364 -25.02 -8.53 -5.38
CA LEU A 364 -24.86 -8.23 -3.97
C LEU A 364 -24.71 -9.51 -3.12
N ASP A 365 -25.47 -10.56 -3.42
CA ASP A 365 -25.38 -11.83 -2.71
C ASP A 365 -24.05 -12.56 -3.01
N GLU A 366 -23.53 -12.49 -4.23
CA GLU A 366 -22.21 -13.01 -4.58
C GLU A 366 -21.08 -12.28 -3.86
N ALA A 367 -21.15 -10.94 -3.77
CA ALA A 367 -20.17 -10.14 -3.01
C ALA A 367 -20.14 -10.55 -1.53
N ARG A 368 -21.32 -10.75 -0.94
CA ARG A 368 -21.46 -11.20 0.45
C ARG A 368 -20.88 -12.60 0.65
N ALA A 369 -21.19 -13.53 -0.24
CA ALA A 369 -20.67 -14.90 -0.16
C ALA A 369 -19.14 -14.94 -0.18
N ALA A 370 -18.51 -14.11 -1.01
CA ALA A 370 -17.06 -14.03 -1.08
C ALA A 370 -16.42 -13.46 0.20
N ILE A 371 -16.98 -12.38 0.76
CA ILE A 371 -16.49 -11.82 2.03
C ILE A 371 -16.76 -12.75 3.21
N ASP A 372 -17.93 -13.39 3.26
CA ASP A 372 -18.28 -14.36 4.31
C ASP A 372 -17.33 -15.57 4.28
N ALA A 373 -16.82 -15.98 3.11
CA ALA A 373 -15.85 -17.07 2.97
C ALA A 373 -14.44 -16.74 3.49
N ALA A 374 -14.11 -15.44 3.62
CA ALA A 374 -12.82 -14.98 4.16
C ALA A 374 -12.81 -14.84 5.71
N ILE A 375 -13.98 -14.94 6.36
CA ILE A 375 -14.08 -14.92 7.83
C ILE A 375 -13.34 -16.14 8.40
N GLY A 376 -12.48 -15.92 9.39
CA GLY A 376 -11.64 -16.96 10.01
C GLY A 376 -10.18 -16.93 9.58
N LEU A 377 -9.82 -16.15 8.56
CA LEU A 377 -8.45 -16.10 8.01
C LEU A 377 -7.49 -15.20 8.81
N GLY A 378 -8.00 -14.21 9.54
CA GLY A 378 -7.24 -13.31 10.39
C GLY A 378 -6.13 -12.57 9.63
N PHE A 379 -4.92 -12.59 10.19
CA PHE A 379 -3.72 -12.04 9.54
C PHE A 379 -3.23 -12.84 8.32
N GLY A 380 -3.88 -13.96 7.98
CA GLY A 380 -3.62 -14.76 6.79
C GLY A 380 -4.49 -14.39 5.59
N ILE A 381 -5.19 -13.25 5.61
CA ILE A 381 -5.96 -12.77 4.46
C ILE A 381 -5.04 -12.27 3.35
N ASN A 382 -4.00 -11.52 3.71
CA ASN A 382 -3.13 -10.88 2.74
C ASN A 382 -2.25 -11.90 2.03
N TYR A 383 -2.54 -12.16 0.76
CA TYR A 383 -1.65 -12.83 -0.18
C TYR A 383 -0.95 -11.80 -1.06
N GLN A 384 -1.70 -10.84 -1.64
CA GLN A 384 -1.23 -9.74 -2.47
C GLN A 384 -1.85 -8.41 -2.02
N ALA A 385 -1.00 -7.43 -1.71
CA ALA A 385 -1.40 -6.28 -0.89
C ALA A 385 -2.55 -5.42 -1.46
N ASN A 386 -2.56 -5.14 -2.76
CA ASN A 386 -3.64 -4.38 -3.39
C ASN A 386 -4.99 -5.10 -3.35
N LEU A 387 -5.02 -6.42 -3.52
CA LEU A 387 -6.26 -7.20 -3.44
C LEU A 387 -6.84 -7.15 -2.03
N THR A 388 -5.98 -7.17 -1.02
CA THR A 388 -6.37 -6.98 0.38
C THR A 388 -6.95 -5.59 0.61
N ALA A 389 -6.37 -4.53 0.03
CA ALA A 389 -6.92 -3.18 0.10
C ALA A 389 -8.29 -3.08 -0.57
N TRP A 390 -8.48 -3.68 -1.75
CA TRP A 390 -9.77 -3.76 -2.43
C TRP A 390 -10.80 -4.59 -1.64
N GLY A 391 -10.38 -5.64 -0.94
CA GLY A 391 -11.22 -6.40 -0.03
C GLY A 391 -11.70 -5.58 1.16
N ALA A 392 -10.83 -4.74 1.74
CA ALA A 392 -11.24 -3.78 2.76
C ALA A 392 -12.28 -2.79 2.23
N ALA A 393 -12.07 -2.24 1.02
CA ALA A 393 -13.01 -1.32 0.39
C ALA A 393 -14.37 -1.97 0.10
N ALA A 394 -14.37 -3.21 -0.41
CA ALA A 394 -15.59 -3.99 -0.64
C ALA A 394 -16.38 -4.24 0.65
N CYS A 395 -15.68 -4.55 1.75
CA CYS A 395 -16.30 -4.71 3.07
C CYS A 395 -16.99 -3.42 3.53
N MET A 396 -16.32 -2.28 3.40
CA MET A 396 -16.89 -0.98 3.81
C MET A 396 -18.12 -0.62 2.96
N ARG A 397 -18.05 -0.86 1.66
CA ARG A 397 -19.16 -0.65 0.73
C ARG A 397 -20.36 -1.57 1.01
N LEU A 398 -20.10 -2.84 1.31
CA LEU A 398 -21.14 -3.78 1.75
C LEU A 398 -21.82 -3.32 3.04
N TRP A 399 -21.06 -2.81 4.01
CA TRP A 399 -21.64 -2.24 5.21
C TRP A 399 -22.54 -1.04 4.88
N ARG A 400 -22.13 -0.13 4.00
CA ARG A 400 -22.97 0.99 3.55
C ARG A 400 -24.27 0.57 2.89
N ILE A 401 -24.23 -0.48 2.05
CA ILE A 401 -25.42 -0.96 1.34
C ILE A 401 -26.34 -1.75 2.26
N THR A 402 -25.78 -2.57 3.16
CA THR A 402 -26.56 -3.56 3.93
C THR A 402 -26.86 -3.15 5.37
N ASN A 403 -26.14 -2.14 5.90
CA ASN A 403 -26.14 -1.72 7.30
C ASN A 403 -25.86 -2.87 8.29
N ARG A 404 -25.04 -3.86 7.89
CA ARG A 404 -24.63 -4.99 8.74
C ARG A 404 -23.21 -4.80 9.23
N ASP A 405 -23.05 -4.56 10.53
CA ASP A 405 -21.76 -4.27 11.17
C ASP A 405 -20.68 -5.33 10.93
N VAL A 406 -21.07 -6.59 10.71
CA VAL A 406 -20.13 -7.67 10.37
C VAL A 406 -19.20 -7.31 9.21
N TYR A 407 -19.67 -6.56 8.21
CA TYR A 407 -18.84 -6.17 7.07
C TYR A 407 -17.91 -5.01 7.41
N ARG A 408 -18.35 -4.02 8.20
CA ARG A 408 -17.44 -2.98 8.73
C ARG A 408 -16.33 -3.64 9.56
N ASP A 409 -16.71 -4.53 10.46
CA ASP A 409 -15.78 -5.17 11.38
C ASP A 409 -14.83 -6.13 10.63
N GLN A 410 -15.31 -6.83 9.58
CA GLN A 410 -14.46 -7.64 8.70
C GLN A 410 -13.45 -6.77 7.92
N SER A 411 -13.80 -5.54 7.58
CA SER A 411 -12.88 -4.60 6.94
C SER A 411 -11.64 -4.34 7.80
N TYR A 412 -11.76 -4.37 9.14
CA TYR A 412 -10.63 -4.22 10.04
C TYR A 412 -9.69 -5.43 10.01
N VAL A 413 -10.17 -6.63 9.67
CA VAL A 413 -9.30 -7.81 9.49
C VAL A 413 -8.46 -7.65 8.23
N TYR A 414 -9.05 -7.21 7.12
CA TYR A 414 -8.31 -6.88 5.89
C TYR A 414 -7.24 -5.81 6.16
N LEU A 415 -7.59 -4.71 6.83
CA LEU A 415 -6.63 -3.66 7.18
C LEU A 415 -5.54 -4.16 8.13
N ALA A 416 -5.88 -4.94 9.16
CA ALA A 416 -4.90 -5.49 10.08
C ALA A 416 -3.90 -6.40 9.34
N SER A 417 -4.40 -7.23 8.42
CA SER A 417 -3.54 -8.08 7.57
C SER A 417 -2.66 -7.26 6.62
N PHE A 418 -3.17 -6.18 6.04
CA PHE A 418 -2.42 -5.27 5.17
C PHE A 418 -1.29 -4.56 5.93
N PHE A 419 -1.60 -3.97 7.08
CA PHE A 419 -0.62 -3.23 7.90
C PHE A 419 0.38 -4.15 8.60
N HIS A 420 0.01 -5.40 8.86
CA HIS A 420 0.97 -6.43 9.29
C HIS A 420 2.02 -6.72 8.20
N ASN A 421 1.63 -6.60 6.93
CA ASN A 421 2.51 -6.78 5.77
C ASN A 421 3.29 -5.52 5.36
N SER A 422 3.35 -4.50 6.22
CA SER A 422 3.95 -3.19 5.92
C SER A 422 5.31 -2.99 6.60
N GLU A 423 6.23 -2.33 5.90
CA GLU A 423 7.50 -1.82 6.36
C GLU A 423 7.31 -0.50 7.13
N ILE A 424 7.02 -0.59 8.43
CA ILE A 424 6.82 0.58 9.30
C ILE A 424 8.15 1.00 9.92
N TRP A 425 9.14 1.25 9.07
CA TRP A 425 10.46 1.78 9.42
C TRP A 425 11.16 2.32 8.16
N GLU A 426 11.96 3.36 8.32
CA GLU A 426 12.87 3.85 7.28
C GLU A 426 14.20 3.11 7.35
N SER A 427 14.55 2.42 6.27
CA SER A 427 15.80 1.71 6.09
C SER A 427 16.90 2.62 5.57
N ALA A 428 18.09 2.45 6.12
CA ALA A 428 19.32 3.03 5.62
C ALA A 428 20.37 1.94 5.33
N LEU A 429 19.92 0.72 5.03
CA LEU A 429 20.78 -0.42 4.70
C LEU A 429 21.09 -0.44 3.21
N GLY A 430 22.31 -0.83 2.83
CA GLY A 430 22.72 -0.98 1.43
C GLY A 430 22.32 0.22 0.56
N HIS A 431 21.66 -0.04 -0.56
CA HIS A 431 21.13 0.99 -1.46
C HIS A 431 19.86 1.70 -0.97
N ALA A 432 19.21 1.24 0.10
CA ALA A 432 17.99 1.88 0.63
C ALA A 432 18.22 3.30 1.15
N VAL A 433 19.48 3.69 1.40
CA VAL A 433 19.86 5.09 1.68
C VAL A 433 19.47 6.08 0.57
N HIS A 434 19.18 5.60 -0.65
CA HIS A 434 18.88 6.42 -1.82
C HIS A 434 17.38 6.56 -2.10
N TYR A 435 16.52 5.87 -1.36
CA TYR A 435 15.07 5.94 -1.52
C TYR A 435 14.36 5.94 -0.17
N ARG A 436 13.04 6.06 -0.22
CA ARG A 436 12.15 5.94 0.94
C ARG A 436 11.50 4.57 0.90
N ASN A 437 11.27 3.97 2.05
CA ASN A 437 10.52 2.71 2.14
C ASN A 437 9.41 2.76 3.22
N PHE A 438 9.46 3.74 4.13
CA PHE A 438 8.49 3.84 5.24
C PHE A 438 7.03 3.72 4.80
N LEU A 439 6.26 2.93 5.56
CA LEU A 439 4.87 2.57 5.28
C LEU A 439 4.64 1.98 3.88
N GLY A 440 5.66 1.32 3.33
CA GLY A 440 5.52 0.49 2.14
C GLY A 440 5.01 -0.89 2.49
N VAL A 441 4.32 -1.53 1.55
CA VAL A 441 3.79 -2.88 1.73
C VAL A 441 4.55 -3.81 0.81
N THR A 442 5.01 -4.95 1.31
CA THR A 442 5.60 -5.97 0.44
C THR A 442 4.51 -6.52 -0.48
N CYS A 443 4.85 -6.79 -1.74
CA CYS A 443 3.82 -7.05 -2.76
C CYS A 443 3.03 -8.33 -2.48
N LEU A 444 3.72 -9.38 -2.02
CA LEU A 444 3.15 -10.62 -1.53
C LEU A 444 3.43 -10.81 -0.04
N GLN A 445 2.73 -11.76 0.59
CA GLN A 445 2.89 -12.09 2.01
C GLN A 445 4.31 -12.49 2.45
N ASP A 446 5.11 -12.97 1.50
CA ASP A 446 6.49 -13.44 1.67
C ASP A 446 7.46 -12.80 0.66
N ALA A 447 7.02 -11.77 -0.07
CA ALA A 447 7.89 -11.09 -1.02
C ALA A 447 8.99 -10.30 -0.29
N PRO A 448 10.23 -10.30 -0.80
CA PRO A 448 11.33 -9.53 -0.22
C PRO A 448 11.32 -8.05 -0.66
N TYR A 449 10.32 -7.60 -1.41
CA TYR A 449 10.25 -6.26 -2.00
C TYR A 449 8.85 -5.66 -1.93
N MET A 450 8.82 -4.33 -1.96
CA MET A 450 7.61 -3.55 -2.22
C MET A 450 7.50 -3.32 -3.73
N ALA A 451 6.28 -3.40 -4.28
CA ALA A 451 6.06 -3.12 -5.70
C ALA A 451 5.20 -1.89 -5.96
N ILE A 452 5.50 -1.20 -7.08
CA ILE A 452 4.80 0.05 -7.45
C ILE A 452 3.32 -0.22 -7.75
N TYR A 453 2.99 -1.35 -8.37
CA TYR A 453 1.61 -1.70 -8.68
C TYR A 453 0.75 -1.81 -7.42
N GLU A 454 1.20 -2.62 -6.45
CA GLU A 454 0.55 -2.75 -5.16
C GLU A 454 0.45 -1.42 -4.42
N CYS A 455 1.48 -0.56 -4.57
CA CYS A 455 1.51 0.76 -3.96
C CYS A 455 0.34 1.65 -4.44
N PHE A 456 0.22 1.91 -5.74
CA PHE A 456 -0.77 2.86 -6.26
C PHE A 456 -2.18 2.27 -6.39
N ASP A 457 -2.31 0.96 -6.58
CA ASP A 457 -3.62 0.30 -6.65
C ASP A 457 -4.25 0.24 -5.25
N SER A 458 -3.47 -0.03 -4.18
CA SER A 458 -3.93 0.10 -2.79
C SER A 458 -4.32 1.54 -2.46
N PHE A 459 -3.56 2.53 -2.95
CA PHE A 459 -3.91 3.94 -2.79
C PHE A 459 -5.29 4.26 -3.39
N SER A 460 -5.60 3.70 -4.56
CA SER A 460 -6.92 3.85 -5.21
C SER A 460 -8.02 3.15 -4.42
N ALA A 461 -7.77 1.94 -3.92
CA ALA A 461 -8.74 1.22 -3.09
C ALA A 461 -9.07 1.98 -1.80
N PHE A 462 -8.07 2.61 -1.18
CA PHE A 462 -8.24 3.37 0.05
C PHE A 462 -8.97 4.70 -0.12
N GLU A 463 -8.91 5.33 -1.29
CA GLU A 463 -9.81 6.44 -1.63
C GLU A 463 -11.27 6.01 -1.48
N HIS A 464 -11.65 4.90 -2.12
CA HIS A 464 -12.99 4.33 -2.04
C HIS A 464 -13.37 3.88 -0.63
N TYR A 465 -12.43 3.25 0.09
CA TYR A 465 -12.66 2.86 1.48
C TYR A 465 -13.04 4.08 2.33
N LEU A 466 -12.27 5.17 2.23
CA LEU A 466 -12.51 6.38 3.01
C LEU A 466 -13.81 7.09 2.59
N ASP A 467 -14.15 7.08 1.30
CA ASP A 467 -15.43 7.56 0.77
C ASP A 467 -16.63 6.84 1.40
N ASP A 468 -16.57 5.51 1.45
CA ASP A 468 -17.64 4.72 2.03
C ASP A 468 -17.62 4.72 3.57
N SER A 469 -16.52 5.08 4.22
CA SER A 469 -16.36 4.92 5.67
C SER A 469 -17.21 5.88 6.53
N GLY A 470 -17.29 7.16 6.16
CA GLY A 470 -17.92 8.24 6.95
C GLY A 470 -17.49 8.25 8.43
N PRO A 471 -18.25 8.86 9.35
CA PRO A 471 -17.77 9.15 10.72
C PRO A 471 -17.58 7.91 11.61
N ASP A 472 -18.23 6.78 11.30
CA ASP A 472 -18.22 5.58 12.15
C ASP A 472 -16.94 4.73 12.01
N LEU A 473 -16.01 5.15 11.15
CA LEU A 473 -14.72 4.48 11.01
C LEU A 473 -13.87 4.63 12.27
N GLU A 474 -13.29 3.52 12.73
CA GLU A 474 -12.27 3.49 13.77
C GLU A 474 -11.17 4.56 13.51
N PRO A 475 -10.97 5.52 14.43
CA PRO A 475 -10.02 6.61 14.23
C PRO A 475 -8.59 6.15 13.93
N ALA A 476 -8.13 5.06 14.55
CA ALA A 476 -6.81 4.51 14.27
C ALA A 476 -6.69 3.95 12.84
N ALA A 477 -7.73 3.26 12.36
CA ALA A 477 -7.78 2.76 10.99
C ALA A 477 -7.76 3.91 9.98
N ARG A 478 -8.56 4.96 10.22
CA ARG A 478 -8.59 6.17 9.39
C ARG A 478 -7.21 6.83 9.29
N MET A 479 -6.56 7.00 10.44
CA MET A 479 -5.22 7.60 10.53
C MET A 479 -4.20 6.76 9.74
N LEU A 480 -4.14 5.45 9.99
CA LEU A 480 -3.17 4.57 9.34
C LEU A 480 -3.33 4.54 7.82
N ILE A 481 -4.58 4.47 7.32
CA ILE A 481 -4.86 4.52 5.88
C ILE A 481 -4.41 5.85 5.28
N SER A 482 -4.76 6.96 5.93
CA SER A 482 -4.43 8.29 5.44
C SER A 482 -2.93 8.53 5.39
N GLU A 483 -2.22 8.10 6.43
CA GLU A 483 -0.76 8.20 6.47
C GLU A 483 -0.11 7.24 5.47
N TYR A 484 -0.63 6.02 5.26
CA TYR A 484 -0.17 5.15 4.16
C TYR A 484 -0.27 5.88 2.81
N CYS A 485 -1.41 6.51 2.53
CA CYS A 485 -1.61 7.24 1.27
C CYS A 485 -0.66 8.42 1.11
N LYS A 486 -0.42 9.18 2.19
CA LYS A 486 0.58 10.25 2.23
C LYS A 486 1.99 9.73 1.92
N TYR A 487 2.41 8.64 2.55
CA TYR A 487 3.74 8.07 2.31
C TYR A 487 3.87 7.39 0.94
N ALA A 488 2.78 6.82 0.41
CA ALA A 488 2.75 6.30 -0.95
C ALA A 488 3.07 7.40 -1.97
N LEU A 489 2.51 8.61 -1.83
CA LEU A 489 2.81 9.75 -2.71
C LEU A 489 4.28 10.16 -2.73
N ASP A 490 5.00 9.98 -1.61
CA ASP A 490 6.42 10.32 -1.51
C ASP A 490 7.32 9.17 -1.94
N ARG A 491 7.10 7.97 -1.38
CA ARG A 491 7.87 6.75 -1.67
C ARG A 491 7.78 6.37 -3.14
N ALA A 492 6.59 6.42 -3.74
CA ALA A 492 6.38 5.98 -5.12
C ALA A 492 7.24 6.75 -6.13
N TRP A 493 7.69 7.96 -5.78
CA TRP A 493 8.58 8.75 -6.63
C TRP A 493 9.90 8.03 -6.93
N PHE A 494 10.40 7.25 -5.97
CA PHE A 494 11.69 6.57 -6.06
C PHE A 494 11.67 5.30 -6.91
N TYR A 495 10.48 4.82 -7.31
CA TYR A 495 10.40 3.74 -8.29
C TYR A 495 10.81 4.21 -9.68
N TYR A 496 10.82 5.52 -9.96
CA TYR A 496 11.25 6.01 -11.27
C TYR A 496 12.78 6.01 -11.36
N PRO A 497 13.37 5.31 -12.35
CA PRO A 497 14.81 5.03 -12.37
C PRO A 497 15.69 6.26 -12.64
N ASP A 498 15.12 7.37 -13.14
CA ASP A 498 15.81 8.66 -13.26
C ASP A 498 16.05 9.34 -11.90
N THR A 499 15.31 8.94 -10.87
CA THR A 499 15.42 9.51 -9.51
C THR A 499 16.48 8.83 -8.66
N LEU A 500 16.95 7.66 -9.09
CA LEU A 500 17.95 6.84 -8.40
C LEU A 500 19.34 7.00 -9.03
N PRO A 501 20.42 6.89 -8.24
CA PRO A 501 21.76 6.76 -8.78
C PRO A 501 21.89 5.51 -9.69
N PRO A 502 22.65 5.57 -10.80
CA PRO A 502 22.80 4.44 -11.71
C PRO A 502 23.26 3.13 -11.03
N GLU A 503 24.12 3.23 -10.03
CA GLU A 503 24.67 2.09 -9.27
C GLU A 503 23.66 1.36 -8.38
N VAL A 504 22.50 1.96 -8.12
CA VAL A 504 21.40 1.35 -7.36
C VAL A 504 20.54 0.45 -8.25
N ILE A 505 20.61 0.63 -9.56
CA ILE A 505 19.76 -0.08 -10.54
C ILE A 505 20.34 -1.46 -10.83
N ALA A 506 19.49 -2.49 -10.82
CA ALA A 506 19.89 -3.84 -11.16
C ALA A 506 20.41 -3.94 -12.60
N SER A 507 21.57 -4.58 -12.77
CA SER A 507 22.18 -4.81 -14.08
C SER A 507 21.47 -5.89 -14.90
N GLU A 508 20.74 -6.77 -14.23
CA GLU A 508 19.98 -7.87 -14.83
C GLU A 508 18.57 -7.90 -14.24
N GLN A 509 17.59 -8.18 -15.08
CA GLN A 509 16.18 -8.31 -14.74
C GLN A 509 15.77 -9.78 -14.77
N ARG A 510 14.61 -10.12 -14.19
CA ARG A 510 14.01 -11.44 -14.36
C ARG A 510 13.88 -11.80 -15.83
N GLU A 511 14.03 -13.09 -16.13
CA GLU A 511 13.99 -13.60 -17.50
C GLU A 511 12.67 -13.18 -18.18
N ASN A 512 12.79 -12.62 -19.39
CA ASN A 512 11.69 -12.09 -20.21
C ASN A 512 11.08 -10.74 -19.80
N ASN A 513 11.57 -10.08 -18.74
CA ASN A 513 11.07 -8.77 -18.31
C ASN A 513 11.82 -7.57 -18.94
N GLY A 514 12.45 -7.79 -20.10
CA GLY A 514 13.06 -6.72 -20.89
C GLY A 514 14.32 -6.14 -20.24
N HIS A 515 14.40 -4.81 -20.19
CA HIS A 515 15.54 -4.06 -19.64
C HIS A 515 15.08 -2.76 -18.99
N ILE A 516 15.97 -2.10 -18.23
CA ILE A 516 15.69 -0.79 -17.63
C ILE A 516 16.25 0.33 -18.52
N ASP A 517 15.38 1.25 -18.96
CA ASP A 517 15.76 2.51 -19.57
C ASP A 517 15.43 3.68 -18.62
N ARG A 518 16.50 4.30 -18.09
CA ARG A 518 16.40 5.42 -17.13
C ARG A 518 15.86 6.71 -17.76
N SER A 519 15.77 6.79 -19.09
CA SER A 519 15.23 7.96 -19.79
C SER A 519 13.71 7.92 -19.95
N LEU A 520 13.10 6.74 -19.79
CA LEU A 520 11.66 6.54 -19.87
C LEU A 520 11.00 6.78 -18.50
N ALA A 521 9.89 7.51 -18.49
CA ALA A 521 9.09 7.78 -17.30
C ALA A 521 8.16 6.61 -16.95
N PHE A 522 8.72 5.40 -16.89
CA PHE A 522 8.08 4.18 -16.37
C PHE A 522 8.77 3.76 -15.08
N PRO A 523 8.02 3.39 -14.03
CA PRO A 523 8.61 2.95 -12.77
C PRO A 523 9.28 1.58 -12.92
N LEU A 524 10.26 1.31 -12.07
CA LEU A 524 10.68 -0.03 -11.72
C LEU A 524 9.53 -0.74 -11.01
N GLU A 525 9.42 -2.06 -11.14
CA GLU A 525 8.45 -2.81 -10.36
C GLU A 525 8.80 -2.75 -8.88
N ASP A 526 10.07 -2.96 -8.51
CA ASP A 526 10.49 -3.39 -7.18
C ASP A 526 11.53 -2.47 -6.49
N LEU A 527 11.35 -2.27 -5.17
CA LEU A 527 12.30 -1.67 -4.22
C LEU A 527 12.45 -2.54 -2.97
N TYR A 528 13.64 -2.55 -2.36
CA TYR A 528 14.00 -3.52 -1.30
C TYR A 528 14.38 -2.85 0.04
N PRO A 529 13.76 -3.20 1.17
CA PRO A 529 14.10 -2.63 2.48
C PRO A 529 15.54 -2.92 2.92
N ASP A 530 16.15 -4.01 2.47
CA ASP A 530 17.52 -4.37 2.83
C ASP A 530 18.61 -3.75 1.95
N GLY A 531 18.21 -2.91 0.98
CA GLY A 531 19.12 -2.19 0.11
C GLY A 531 19.75 -3.02 -1.00
N GLN A 532 19.10 -4.11 -1.43
CA GLN A 532 19.42 -4.73 -2.72
C GLN A 532 19.20 -3.74 -3.89
N ALA A 533 19.76 -4.09 -5.06
CA ALA A 533 19.58 -3.30 -6.27
C ALA A 533 18.08 -3.26 -6.66
N ALA A 534 17.62 -2.10 -7.12
CA ALA A 534 16.24 -1.84 -7.53
C ALA A 534 15.99 -2.27 -8.97
N GLY A 535 14.77 -2.74 -9.28
CA GLY A 535 14.39 -3.15 -10.64
C GLY A 535 14.91 -4.54 -11.02
N GLN A 536 15.07 -5.46 -10.06
CA GLN A 536 15.41 -6.84 -10.36
C GLN A 536 14.28 -7.55 -11.08
N VAL A 537 13.03 -7.12 -10.88
CA VAL A 537 11.90 -7.69 -11.61
C VAL A 537 11.81 -7.08 -13.00
N GLY A 538 11.83 -5.76 -13.11
CA GLY A 538 11.80 -5.08 -14.41
C GLY A 538 11.39 -3.62 -14.30
N GLN A 539 11.37 -2.94 -15.46
CA GLN A 539 10.74 -1.63 -15.59
C GLN A 539 9.29 -1.82 -16.02
N GLU A 540 8.37 -1.62 -15.06
CA GLU A 540 6.95 -1.95 -15.13
C GLU A 540 6.14 -0.87 -15.85
N ILE A 541 5.79 -1.09 -17.12
CA ILE A 541 5.00 -0.11 -17.88
C ILE A 541 3.57 -0.03 -17.34
N TYR A 542 2.98 -1.14 -16.87
CA TYR A 542 1.65 -1.05 -16.24
C TYR A 542 1.68 -0.29 -14.90
N GLY A 543 2.85 -0.22 -14.25
CA GLY A 543 3.16 0.66 -13.13
C GLY A 543 3.04 2.15 -13.47
N ALA A 544 3.09 2.52 -14.75
CA ALA A 544 2.89 3.90 -15.22
C ALA A 544 1.55 4.50 -14.79
N GLY A 545 0.55 3.66 -14.47
CA GLY A 545 -0.72 4.07 -13.85
C GLY A 545 -0.54 4.96 -12.62
N ALA A 546 0.52 4.71 -11.82
CA ALA A 546 0.86 5.46 -10.62
C ALA A 546 0.91 6.98 -10.85
N ALA A 547 1.56 7.43 -11.93
CA ALA A 547 1.72 8.85 -12.20
C ALA A 547 0.37 9.56 -12.34
N PHE A 548 -0.58 8.92 -13.02
CA PHE A 548 -1.91 9.45 -13.24
C PHE A 548 -2.75 9.40 -11.97
N VAL A 549 -2.74 8.26 -11.29
CA VAL A 549 -3.49 8.05 -10.05
C VAL A 549 -3.08 9.08 -9.01
N PHE A 550 -1.79 9.22 -8.72
CA PHE A 550 -1.30 10.18 -7.74
C PHE A 550 -1.56 11.63 -8.17
N ALA A 551 -1.36 11.97 -9.44
CA ALA A 551 -1.60 13.33 -9.91
C ALA A 551 -3.07 13.75 -9.77
N THR A 552 -4.00 12.88 -10.18
CA THR A 552 -5.43 13.19 -10.20
C THR A 552 -6.05 13.33 -8.81
N ARG A 553 -5.47 12.66 -7.82
CA ARG A 553 -5.98 12.61 -6.44
C ARG A 553 -5.29 13.57 -5.49
N ALA A 554 -4.01 13.87 -5.71
CA ALA A 554 -3.26 14.80 -4.88
C ALA A 554 -3.32 16.26 -5.37
N PHE A 555 -3.66 16.50 -6.64
CA PHE A 555 -3.76 17.84 -7.20
C PHE A 555 -5.22 18.21 -7.52
N HIS A 556 -5.67 19.36 -7.06
CA HIS A 556 -7.02 19.86 -7.23
C HIS A 556 -7.02 21.15 -8.04
N ARG A 557 -7.92 21.20 -9.02
CA ARG A 557 -8.19 22.38 -9.82
C ARG A 557 -9.27 23.20 -9.13
N ILE A 558 -9.03 24.48 -8.99
CA ILE A 558 -10.00 25.43 -8.46
C ILE A 558 -10.37 26.37 -9.61
N GLU A 559 -11.66 26.48 -9.90
CA GLU A 559 -12.15 27.32 -11.01
C GLU A 559 -11.65 28.78 -10.87
N ASP A 560 -11.18 29.32 -11.98
CA ASP A 560 -10.54 30.65 -12.12
C ASP A 560 -9.30 30.92 -11.25
N ALA A 561 -8.82 29.96 -10.45
CA ALA A 561 -7.61 30.13 -9.67
C ALA A 561 -6.36 30.09 -10.58
N PRO A 562 -5.37 30.97 -10.37
CA PRO A 562 -4.12 30.98 -11.13
C PRO A 562 -3.11 29.89 -10.68
N PHE A 563 -3.57 28.86 -9.97
CA PHE A 563 -2.75 27.80 -9.38
C PHE A 563 -3.52 26.48 -9.28
N LEU A 564 -2.78 25.39 -9.03
CA LEU A 564 -3.29 24.11 -8.55
C LEU A 564 -3.09 24.03 -7.04
N LEU A 565 -4.00 23.36 -6.35
CA LEU A 565 -3.84 23.01 -4.95
C LEU A 565 -3.32 21.58 -4.86
N TYR A 566 -2.20 21.35 -4.18
CA TYR A 566 -1.70 20.03 -3.86
C TYR A 566 -1.99 19.70 -2.39
N CYS A 567 -2.43 18.49 -2.11
CA CYS A 567 -2.51 17.93 -0.76
C CYS A 567 -1.94 16.51 -0.75
N ASP A 568 -1.12 16.19 0.25
CA ASP A 568 -0.63 14.82 0.48
C ASP A 568 -1.64 13.92 1.22
N HIS A 569 -2.87 14.43 1.42
CA HIS A 569 -4.02 13.70 1.94
C HIS A 569 -5.19 13.85 0.98
N PHE A 570 -6.12 12.88 1.00
CA PHE A 570 -7.36 13.02 0.25
C PHE A 570 -8.20 14.19 0.77
N VAL A 571 -8.50 15.13 -0.11
CA VAL A 571 -9.44 16.21 0.16
C VAL A 571 -10.86 15.66 0.14
N ARG A 572 -11.50 15.58 1.32
CA ARG A 572 -12.81 14.97 1.50
C ARG A 572 -13.95 15.85 1.00
N ALA A 573 -13.77 17.16 1.09
CA ALA A 573 -14.69 18.14 0.52
C ALA A 573 -13.94 19.42 0.16
N MET A 574 -14.34 20.04 -0.95
CA MET A 574 -13.83 21.34 -1.38
C MET A 574 -14.98 22.22 -1.85
N GLU A 575 -15.22 23.35 -1.18
CA GLU A 575 -16.36 24.23 -1.40
C GLU A 575 -15.90 25.67 -1.69
N ARG A 576 -16.39 26.27 -2.77
CA ARG A 576 -16.16 27.70 -3.03
C ARG A 576 -16.95 28.54 -2.03
N THR A 577 -16.26 29.38 -1.28
CA THR A 577 -16.89 30.26 -0.26
C THR A 577 -16.98 31.71 -0.72
N ASP A 578 -16.13 32.11 -1.67
CA ASP A 578 -16.14 33.42 -2.35
C ASP A 578 -15.36 33.34 -3.68
N THR A 579 -15.32 34.43 -4.45
CA THR A 579 -14.59 34.59 -5.71
C THR A 579 -13.09 34.31 -5.57
N ALA A 580 -12.50 34.45 -4.39
CA ALA A 580 -11.09 34.15 -4.14
C ALA A 580 -10.87 33.36 -2.85
N ALA A 581 -11.85 32.52 -2.48
CA ALA A 581 -11.79 31.73 -1.27
C ALA A 581 -12.41 30.33 -1.48
N VAL A 582 -11.71 29.32 -0.99
CA VAL A 582 -12.16 27.92 -0.97
C VAL A 582 -12.02 27.37 0.43
N SER A 583 -12.98 26.54 0.83
CA SER A 583 -12.91 25.72 2.02
C SER A 583 -12.51 24.30 1.65
N ILE A 584 -11.62 23.70 2.43
CA ILE A 584 -11.08 22.35 2.24
C ILE A 584 -11.35 21.56 3.53
N THR A 585 -11.81 20.32 3.40
CA THR A 585 -11.99 19.42 4.56
C THR A 585 -11.06 18.23 4.43
N LEU A 586 -10.29 17.97 5.47
CA LEU A 586 -9.38 16.83 5.62
C LEU A 586 -9.83 15.95 6.79
N ASP A 587 -9.48 14.66 6.73
CA ASP A 587 -9.90 13.66 7.70
C ASP A 587 -8.83 12.56 7.86
N GLY A 588 -7.57 13.01 7.98
CA GLY A 588 -6.36 12.17 7.98
C GLY A 588 -5.91 11.65 9.35
N GLY A 589 -6.60 12.05 10.43
CA GLY A 589 -6.25 11.72 11.81
C GLY A 589 -5.92 12.96 12.65
N GLU A 590 -6.45 13.00 13.88
CA GLU A 590 -6.41 14.19 14.75
C GLU A 590 -5.00 14.63 15.15
N THR A 591 -4.04 13.70 15.20
CA THR A 591 -2.65 13.96 15.59
C THR A 591 -1.70 14.14 14.40
N CYS A 592 -2.21 14.01 13.17
CA CYS A 592 -1.40 14.00 11.96
C CYS A 592 -1.36 15.39 11.31
N THR A 593 -0.36 15.60 10.46
CA THR A 593 -0.18 16.82 9.67
C THR A 593 -0.19 16.49 8.19
N ALA A 594 -0.79 17.38 7.41
CA ALA A 594 -0.81 17.34 5.96
C ALA A 594 0.05 18.45 5.37
N ARG A 595 0.65 18.18 4.21
CA ARG A 595 1.25 19.20 3.35
C ARG A 595 0.17 19.71 2.41
N LEU A 596 -0.05 21.02 2.46
CA LEU A 596 -0.90 21.74 1.52
C LEU A 596 -0.02 22.70 0.72
N SER A 597 0.05 22.55 -0.60
CA SER A 597 0.88 23.40 -1.46
C SER A 597 0.04 24.12 -2.51
N VAL A 598 0.26 25.42 -2.67
CA VAL A 598 -0.32 26.23 -3.75
C VAL A 598 0.73 26.27 -4.87
N VAL A 599 0.45 25.61 -5.99
CA VAL A 599 1.39 25.39 -7.10
C VAL A 599 0.98 26.23 -8.31
N ARG A 600 1.87 27.12 -8.77
CA ARG A 600 1.59 28.06 -9.86
C ARG A 600 1.14 27.36 -11.13
N ALA A 601 0.03 27.81 -11.71
CA ALA A 601 -0.39 27.34 -13.02
C ALA A 601 0.53 27.91 -14.12
N LYS A 602 0.75 27.12 -15.18
CA LYS A 602 1.63 27.51 -16.29
C LYS A 602 1.22 28.87 -16.87
N ARG A 603 2.19 29.76 -17.09
CA ARG A 603 2.00 31.13 -17.62
C ARG A 603 1.12 32.05 -16.76
N ARG A 604 0.83 31.69 -15.50
CA ARG A 604 0.22 32.57 -14.51
C ARG A 604 1.26 33.07 -13.51
N LYS A 605 0.90 34.07 -12.70
CA LYS A 605 1.63 34.48 -11.50
C LYS A 605 0.98 33.86 -10.28
N LEU A 606 1.77 33.44 -9.30
CA LEU A 606 1.26 32.95 -8.02
C LEU A 606 0.82 34.15 -7.17
N PRO A 607 -0.46 34.27 -6.79
CA PRO A 607 -0.93 35.34 -5.92
C PRO A 607 -0.46 35.12 -4.48
N GLN A 608 -0.59 36.14 -3.63
CA GLN A 608 -0.48 35.92 -2.19
C GLN A 608 -1.64 35.04 -1.72
N THR A 609 -1.33 34.08 -0.85
CA THR A 609 -2.31 33.15 -0.29
C THR A 609 -2.31 33.17 1.22
N HIS A 610 -3.49 32.98 1.80
CA HIS A 610 -3.71 32.91 3.23
C HIS A 610 -4.48 31.63 3.55
N VAL A 611 -3.95 30.81 4.47
CA VAL A 611 -4.61 29.60 4.96
C VAL A 611 -4.93 29.80 6.43
N ALA A 612 -6.16 29.48 6.83
CA ALA A 612 -6.57 29.51 8.23
C ALA A 612 -7.41 28.29 8.58
N THR A 613 -7.43 27.91 9.85
CA THR A 613 -8.42 26.96 10.40
C THR A 613 -9.79 27.64 10.49
N VAL A 614 -10.86 26.86 10.65
CA VAL A 614 -12.21 27.41 10.86
C VAL A 614 -12.30 28.25 12.14
N ASP A 615 -11.50 27.93 13.15
CA ASP A 615 -11.42 28.69 14.40
C ASP A 615 -10.72 30.06 14.25
N GLY A 616 -10.19 30.33 13.04
CA GLY A 616 -9.56 31.61 12.69
C GLY A 616 -8.04 31.63 12.87
N ASP A 617 -7.42 30.52 13.24
CA ASP A 617 -5.97 30.45 13.40
C ASP A 617 -5.28 30.52 12.04
N VAL A 618 -4.56 31.61 11.81
CA VAL A 618 -3.82 31.84 10.56
C VAL A 618 -2.55 30.99 10.56
N LEU A 619 -2.44 30.14 9.54
CA LEU A 619 -1.30 29.24 9.33
C LEU A 619 -0.22 29.95 8.50
N ARG A 620 1.01 29.91 9.00
CA ARG A 620 2.16 30.50 8.30
C ARG A 620 2.68 29.54 7.22
N PRO A 621 3.07 30.04 6.04
CA PRO A 621 3.79 29.23 5.07
C PRO A 621 5.08 28.66 5.69
N ASN A 622 5.31 27.36 5.46
CA ASN A 622 6.56 26.70 5.80
C ASN A 622 7.67 27.05 4.80
N ALA A 623 7.34 27.16 3.51
CA ALA A 623 8.24 27.61 2.46
C ALA A 623 7.47 28.37 1.38
N ALA A 624 8.14 29.30 0.70
CA ALA A 624 7.55 30.06 -0.40
C ALA A 624 8.57 30.36 -1.49
N SER A 625 8.16 30.23 -2.75
CA SER A 625 8.90 30.59 -3.95
C SER A 625 7.96 31.25 -4.96
N ALA A 626 8.49 31.68 -6.11
CA ALA A 626 7.68 32.21 -7.20
C ALA A 626 6.71 31.16 -7.81
N ASP A 627 7.01 29.87 -7.63
CA ASP A 627 6.30 28.76 -8.25
C ASP A 627 5.43 27.96 -7.27
N ARG A 628 5.70 28.05 -5.97
CA ARG A 628 5.02 27.24 -4.96
C ARG A 628 5.02 27.91 -3.58
N ILE A 629 3.91 27.79 -2.85
CA ILE A 629 3.83 28.10 -1.41
C ILE A 629 3.41 26.84 -0.68
N ASP A 630 4.17 26.44 0.34
CA ASP A 630 3.95 25.22 1.12
C ASP A 630 3.46 25.56 2.53
N TYR A 631 2.43 24.85 2.99
CA TYR A 631 1.89 24.91 4.33
C TYR A 631 1.93 23.52 4.97
N PHE A 632 2.20 23.47 6.28
CA PHE A 632 1.88 22.32 7.11
C PHE A 632 0.62 22.64 7.89
N VAL A 633 -0.40 21.83 7.69
CA VAL A 633 -1.75 22.03 8.22
C VAL A 633 -2.17 20.80 9.03
N PRO A 634 -3.11 20.91 9.98
CA PRO A 634 -3.71 19.73 10.60
C PRO A 634 -4.29 18.81 9.53
N ALA A 635 -4.03 17.50 9.64
CA ALA A 635 -4.57 16.52 8.70
C ALA A 635 -6.07 16.24 8.93
N ASN A 636 -6.64 16.72 10.03
CA ASN A 636 -8.06 16.61 10.33
C ASN A 636 -8.70 17.99 10.51
N GLY A 637 -9.91 18.16 9.95
CA GLY A 637 -10.72 19.36 10.10
C GLY A 637 -10.84 20.20 8.83
N ARG A 638 -11.39 21.40 8.98
CA ARG A 638 -11.71 22.31 7.88
C ARG A 638 -10.74 23.49 7.84
N LEU A 639 -10.25 23.78 6.64
CA LEU A 639 -9.30 24.85 6.32
C LEU A 639 -9.93 25.82 5.32
N VAL A 640 -9.59 27.09 5.42
CA VAL A 640 -10.00 28.13 4.47
C VAL A 640 -8.75 28.68 3.79
N LEU A 641 -8.66 28.49 2.47
CA LEU A 641 -7.65 29.08 1.61
C LEU A 641 -8.24 30.29 0.89
N ARG A 642 -7.59 31.45 1.03
CA ARG A 642 -7.91 32.70 0.34
C ARG A 642 -6.73 33.17 -0.50
N TRP A 643 -6.99 33.85 -1.61
CA TRP A 643 -5.96 34.45 -2.45
C TRP A 643 -6.34 35.85 -2.95
N GLU A 644 -5.34 36.63 -3.33
CA GLU A 644 -5.56 37.92 -3.99
C GLU A 644 -5.96 37.73 -5.45
N VAL A 645 -6.97 38.51 -5.90
CA VAL A 645 -7.48 38.52 -7.28
C VAL A 645 -6.62 39.38 -8.18
#